data_AF-A0A657LNC8-F1
#
_entry.id   AF-A0A657LNC8-F1
#
_cell.length_a   1.000
_cell.length_b   1.000
_cell.length_c   1.000
_cell.angle_alpha   90.00
_cell.angle_beta   90.00
_cell.angle_gamma   90.00
#
_symmetry.space_group_name_H-M   'P 1'
#
loop_
_entity.id
_entity.type
_entity.pdbx_description
1 polymer ?
#
loop_
_entity_poly.entity_id
_entity_poly.type
_entity_poly.pdbx_seq_one_letter_code
_entity_poly.pdbx_strand_id
1 'polypeptide(L)'
;MFLRHPVSFRPVERLSSAPLRLSSVALLACALCLLAGGLAQGQTAEIDTIAKDVRQGVLDADAAKDIDARIAAISRSREQFGQLLLRLQNGIPEVENVVEALSSEGVTADILTSSHVSALAEKLKSSRLDAEARTGLRSQLLELIDSVGRPELRIAAIGNYALSLVNTDRFAASAALDKAVVSVEQITEPHAKNAVLNSIAQIGTIIDPQITSLNANRAISRMWPARMRAYARYDIALRILNDKKIAGKPIKEAKKAEILKQSATALQRGDLENALVWALAVPPEDSESRKAGIDAVTDTILKNNELSYLPIVASSLSDASDQEDLIVRIIRNRLELNRALDAVAFAEFLAPGPLRAQIDFAIAAELQDRGLTKMATELYEGGVAIARRLGGAERDVALVAAINGAISLDRTTDALAFLPDLTKTQATSDAVANVAKSLADQDRIPEAEALLPSVTRDKDRDEALSGIGRAKVKAGDLAGGELAIKAIGNLRDKGRVQSEMARAYAKQGDFGEAQSMIAAIKDENYQIEALLRVAKEMRVGTEKDAFHALVDRALQATDAQADAKDRDNNYLDIVELLSSSKDTDMAKRIVQKIADDKIKAKAVGLISKSSASLGQFNQAFDYLAGNTFANSDEALRGDVLVELSRFPELLKMASLGATKLRDDRIRVRVSRSIAEIQLAGLDSFGLGHGKNKPEDYRKRTVKVAATSVETNAGSSVFGNNALKLSRVAGLDPEAGAYSYPDVSLGVASVRALIPLPRAGRVSTTLANLSPFNDKFLEDLAAGNTGLTFAATAQATPYPRIIVVERGVYTLGSLATELAGNGTYPLVTRKGDIVTLRAPLLVAKGASLILSGQEASAYRMSVEAGSFIAVAGTLYVNDTTVTSWEEEHARPRYSDKSKRQNFRPYIIGWSNSKMMIGGSTLDSLGYAAPKSFGLSFSAGPKTVVQNKADNTAPTGIVADNYFHNFEYGFYSYEAEEVSLVGNEYRDNVLYAVDPHDRSHRLLIALNTAYDTKAKHGIIVSREVNESWIVGNVSHGNTGSGFMIDRNSVDNYVYGNVAFNNEQDGLTFFESSCNLAVSNRFFDNKRAGIKIRNSWDIGVHGNILEKNKESAIHGYISNLKVSAANALRDFELDPYLPITTFSASRNRLAGNGDGIKVNGASAFSLSNNDYLGQMGRLVDGDARAFEGHILRFNQHNRVVITATACVPKRPVDHECKFLDNGYLGATQQSLMLSTQSAPAACTDVPGSVQGKTFNAKGDNS
;
A
#
# COMPACT_ATOMS: atom_id res chain seq x y z
N MET A 1 -12.09 -24.43 -38.01
CA MET A 1 -13.16 -25.37 -38.34
C MET A 1 -14.48 -24.69 -37.96
N PHE A 2 -15.21 -24.26 -39.01
CA PHE A 2 -16.59 -23.70 -39.18
C PHE A 2 -17.15 -22.66 -38.16
N LEU A 3 -17.69 -21.47 -38.48
CA LEU A 3 -18.10 -20.72 -39.71
C LEU A 3 -18.27 -19.23 -39.31
N ARG A 4 -17.52 -18.23 -39.82
CA ARG A 4 -17.79 -17.31 -40.96
C ARG A 4 -19.23 -16.78 -41.18
N HIS A 5 -19.51 -15.56 -40.68
CA HIS A 5 -19.75 -14.27 -41.41
C HIS A 5 -20.14 -14.28 -42.92
N PRO A 6 -20.60 -13.16 -43.54
CA PRO A 6 -21.55 -12.07 -43.17
C PRO A 6 -22.42 -11.54 -44.39
N VAL A 7 -23.00 -10.32 -44.30
CA VAL A 7 -23.20 -9.27 -45.38
C VAL A 7 -24.64 -8.83 -45.79
N SER A 8 -24.97 -7.54 -45.51
CA SER A 8 -25.47 -6.40 -46.37
C SER A 8 -26.63 -6.57 -47.38
N PHE A 9 -27.40 -5.60 -47.89
CA PHE A 9 -27.73 -4.15 -47.73
C PHE A 9 -28.80 -3.82 -48.82
N ARG A 10 -29.91 -3.11 -48.51
CA ARG A 10 -30.80 -2.15 -49.29
C ARG A 10 -31.17 -2.39 -50.80
N PRO A 11 -32.05 -1.60 -51.53
CA PRO A 11 -32.98 -0.47 -51.26
C PRO A 11 -34.42 -0.61 -51.92
N VAL A 12 -35.03 0.50 -52.35
CA VAL A 12 -36.46 0.95 -52.47
C VAL A 12 -37.16 0.86 -53.87
N GLU A 13 -38.51 0.81 -53.87
CA GLU A 13 -39.57 1.34 -54.81
C GLU A 13 -40.36 0.52 -55.91
N ARG A 14 -41.70 0.67 -55.81
CA ARG A 14 -42.85 0.81 -56.80
C ARG A 14 -43.57 -0.34 -57.55
N LEU A 15 -44.89 -0.40 -57.26
CA LEU A 15 -46.14 -0.49 -58.09
C LEU A 15 -46.35 -1.59 -59.18
N SER A 16 -47.40 -2.42 -59.01
CA SER A 16 -48.70 -2.36 -59.76
C SER A 16 -49.43 -3.72 -59.93
N SER A 17 -50.76 -3.63 -60.05
CA SER A 17 -51.74 -4.57 -60.69
C SER A 17 -52.36 -5.74 -59.89
N ALA A 18 -53.70 -5.74 -59.88
CA ALA A 18 -54.66 -6.81 -59.51
C ALA A 18 -54.83 -7.80 -60.71
N PRO A 19 -55.75 -8.81 -60.73
CA PRO A 19 -56.76 -9.26 -59.74
C PRO A 19 -56.88 -10.81 -59.58
N LEU A 20 -57.66 -11.32 -58.61
CA LEU A 20 -58.68 -12.38 -58.82
C LEU A 20 -59.47 -12.72 -57.55
N ARG A 21 -60.74 -13.09 -57.78
CA ARG A 21 -61.86 -13.27 -56.85
C ARG A 21 -62.03 -14.73 -56.41
N LEU A 22 -62.96 -14.86 -55.43
CA LEU A 22 -63.77 -15.99 -54.98
C LEU A 22 -63.14 -16.82 -53.83
N SER A 23 -63.82 -17.13 -52.73
CA SER A 23 -65.19 -16.83 -52.27
C SER A 23 -65.38 -17.48 -50.88
N SER A 24 -66.33 -16.96 -50.11
CA SER A 24 -67.11 -17.72 -49.10
C SER A 24 -66.52 -17.94 -47.70
N VAL A 25 -66.40 -16.89 -46.88
CA VAL A 25 -66.78 -16.94 -45.44
C VAL A 25 -67.31 -15.56 -45.02
N ALA A 26 -68.54 -15.24 -45.42
CA ALA A 26 -69.22 -14.01 -45.05
C ALA A 26 -70.54 -14.36 -44.34
N LEU A 27 -70.44 -14.84 -43.10
CA LEU A 27 -71.57 -14.86 -42.16
C LEU A 27 -71.17 -15.03 -40.68
N LEU A 28 -69.86 -15.18 -40.37
CA LEU A 28 -69.35 -15.12 -38.99
C LEU A 28 -68.61 -13.81 -38.64
N ALA A 29 -68.36 -12.92 -39.61
CA ALA A 29 -67.61 -11.67 -39.38
C ALA A 29 -68.48 -10.46 -38.99
N CYS A 30 -69.78 -10.42 -39.36
CA CYS A 30 -70.63 -9.26 -39.07
C CYS A 30 -71.17 -9.20 -37.62
N ALA A 31 -71.19 -10.31 -36.88
CA ALA A 31 -71.55 -10.28 -35.46
C ALA A 31 -70.38 -9.80 -34.58
N LEU A 32 -69.13 -9.95 -35.02
CA LEU A 32 -67.96 -9.38 -34.37
C LEU A 32 -67.76 -7.89 -34.72
N CYS A 33 -68.17 -7.41 -35.91
CA CYS A 33 -68.04 -6.00 -36.29
C CYS A 33 -69.07 -5.06 -35.64
N LEU A 34 -70.28 -5.53 -35.28
CA LEU A 34 -71.29 -4.69 -34.60
C LEU A 34 -71.13 -4.65 -33.07
N LEU A 35 -70.54 -5.68 -32.46
CA LEU A 35 -70.06 -5.61 -31.08
C LEU A 35 -68.77 -4.78 -30.97
N ALA A 36 -67.87 -4.85 -31.96
CA ALA A 36 -66.70 -3.99 -32.03
C ALA A 36 -67.03 -2.50 -32.26
N GLY A 37 -68.07 -2.17 -33.05
CA GLY A 37 -68.49 -0.79 -33.30
C GLY A 37 -69.16 -0.09 -32.10
N GLY A 38 -69.92 -0.83 -31.29
CA GLY A 38 -70.53 -0.30 -30.05
C GLY A 38 -69.54 -0.21 -28.87
N LEU A 39 -68.59 -1.15 -28.77
CA LEU A 39 -67.51 -1.10 -27.78
C LEU A 39 -66.46 -0.03 -28.13
N ALA A 40 -66.15 0.18 -29.41
CA ALA A 40 -65.23 1.23 -29.85
C ALA A 40 -65.79 2.65 -29.61
N GLN A 41 -67.07 2.91 -29.88
CA GLN A 41 -67.71 4.21 -29.57
C GLN A 41 -67.77 4.52 -28.07
N GLY A 42 -68.06 3.51 -27.23
CA GLY A 42 -68.06 3.63 -25.77
C GLY A 42 -66.67 3.88 -25.19
N GLN A 43 -65.64 3.21 -25.73
CA GLN A 43 -64.24 3.45 -25.35
C GLN A 43 -63.76 4.85 -25.72
N THR A 44 -64.08 5.38 -26.92
CA THR A 44 -63.70 6.75 -27.30
C THR A 44 -64.33 7.82 -26.41
N ALA A 45 -65.62 7.69 -26.06
CA ALA A 45 -66.29 8.65 -25.18
C ALA A 45 -65.70 8.66 -23.75
N GLU A 46 -65.27 7.50 -23.26
CA GLU A 46 -64.60 7.36 -21.97
C GLU A 46 -63.19 7.96 -22.00
N ILE A 47 -62.42 7.74 -23.08
CA ILE A 47 -61.08 8.33 -23.28
C ILE A 47 -61.16 9.86 -23.34
N ASP A 48 -62.13 10.40 -24.08
CA ASP A 48 -62.36 11.85 -24.17
C ASP A 48 -62.77 12.47 -22.83
N THR A 49 -63.54 11.73 -22.02
CA THR A 49 -63.92 12.15 -20.67
C THR A 49 -62.70 12.22 -19.76
N ILE A 50 -61.85 11.19 -19.76
CA ILE A 50 -60.59 11.19 -19.00
C ILE A 50 -59.68 12.35 -19.44
N ALA A 51 -59.57 12.61 -20.76
CA ALA A 51 -58.78 13.73 -21.27
C ALA A 51 -59.35 15.11 -20.87
N LYS A 52 -60.68 15.24 -20.78
CA LYS A 52 -61.33 16.45 -20.27
C LYS A 52 -61.06 16.63 -18.78
N ASP A 53 -61.10 15.57 -17.99
CA ASP A 53 -60.80 15.60 -16.56
C ASP A 53 -59.34 15.95 -16.29
N VAL A 54 -58.41 15.46 -17.13
CA VAL A 54 -57.00 15.88 -17.11
C VAL A 54 -56.90 17.39 -17.28
N ARG A 55 -57.50 17.96 -18.33
CA ARG A 55 -57.47 19.41 -18.61
C ARG A 55 -58.11 20.22 -17.49
N GLN A 56 -59.27 19.78 -17.00
CA GLN A 56 -59.96 20.45 -15.91
C GLN A 56 -59.13 20.45 -14.64
N GLY A 57 -58.45 19.35 -14.33
CA GLY A 57 -57.55 19.27 -13.18
C GLY A 57 -56.36 20.23 -13.28
N VAL A 58 -55.84 20.50 -14.49
CA VAL A 58 -54.80 21.53 -14.71
C VAL A 58 -55.36 22.93 -14.46
N LEU A 59 -56.53 23.24 -15.02
CA LEU A 59 -57.20 24.54 -14.82
C LEU A 59 -57.57 24.78 -13.35
N ASP A 60 -58.04 23.75 -12.65
CA ASP A 60 -58.35 23.79 -11.22
C ASP A 60 -57.10 24.06 -10.39
N ALA A 61 -55.96 23.49 -10.79
CA ALA A 61 -54.68 23.72 -10.11
C ALA A 61 -54.19 25.16 -10.27
N ASP A 62 -54.38 25.76 -11.45
CA ASP A 62 -54.02 27.16 -11.71
C ASP A 62 -54.96 28.14 -11.00
N ALA A 63 -56.23 27.78 -10.83
CA ALA A 63 -57.23 28.58 -10.13
C ALA A 63 -57.22 28.39 -8.59
N ALA A 64 -56.41 27.46 -8.07
CA ALA A 64 -56.40 27.12 -6.65
C ALA A 64 -55.92 28.30 -5.77
N LYS A 65 -56.66 28.56 -4.68
CA LYS A 65 -56.36 29.66 -3.74
C LYS A 65 -55.40 29.28 -2.61
N ASP A 66 -55.18 27.98 -2.40
CA ASP A 66 -54.27 27.45 -1.40
C ASP A 66 -53.52 26.21 -1.93
N ILE A 67 -52.44 25.84 -1.23
CA ILE A 67 -51.53 24.79 -1.66
C ILE A 67 -52.16 23.39 -1.62
N ASP A 68 -53.11 23.14 -0.72
CA ASP A 68 -53.74 21.82 -0.57
C ASP A 68 -54.76 21.58 -1.68
N ALA A 69 -55.55 22.59 -2.04
CA ALA A 69 -56.44 22.58 -3.19
C ALA A 69 -55.64 22.37 -4.50
N ARG A 70 -54.48 23.03 -4.62
CA ARG A 70 -53.58 22.89 -5.76
C ARG A 70 -53.00 21.47 -5.86
N ILE A 71 -52.50 20.90 -4.76
CA ILE A 71 -52.01 19.52 -4.70
C ILE A 71 -53.10 18.53 -5.11
N ALA A 72 -54.32 18.69 -4.58
CA ALA A 72 -55.43 17.80 -4.89
C ALA A 72 -55.81 17.85 -6.38
N ALA A 73 -55.87 19.04 -6.98
CA ALA A 73 -56.17 19.21 -8.40
C ALA A 73 -55.10 18.57 -9.31
N ILE A 74 -53.82 18.78 -9.00
CA ILE A 74 -52.70 18.17 -9.76
C ILE A 74 -52.67 16.65 -9.59
N SER A 75 -52.90 16.13 -8.37
CA SER A 75 -52.93 14.68 -8.12
C SER A 75 -54.01 14.00 -8.95
N ARG A 76 -55.23 14.58 -8.97
CA ARG A 76 -56.34 14.09 -9.80
C ARG A 76 -55.97 14.08 -11.28
N SER A 77 -55.45 15.19 -11.80
CA SER A 77 -55.05 15.29 -13.21
C SER A 77 -53.98 14.24 -13.58
N ARG A 78 -52.99 14.02 -12.70
CA ARG A 78 -51.94 13.01 -12.90
C ARG A 78 -52.48 11.59 -12.88
N GLU A 79 -53.36 11.25 -11.94
CA GLU A 79 -53.97 9.92 -11.87
C GLU A 79 -54.78 9.61 -13.13
N GLN A 80 -55.58 10.58 -13.61
CA GLN A 80 -56.34 10.46 -14.85
C GLN A 80 -55.43 10.29 -16.07
N PHE A 81 -54.34 11.06 -16.16
CA PHE A 81 -53.34 10.89 -17.22
C PHE A 81 -52.65 9.51 -17.15
N GLY A 82 -52.39 9.00 -15.94
CA GLY A 82 -51.86 7.66 -15.72
C GLY A 82 -52.77 6.56 -16.26
N GLN A 83 -54.10 6.73 -16.16
CA GLN A 83 -55.05 5.81 -16.78
C GLN A 83 -54.97 5.82 -18.30
N LEU A 84 -54.73 6.98 -18.93
CA LEU A 84 -54.49 7.06 -20.39
C LEU A 84 -53.22 6.27 -20.76
N LEU A 85 -52.12 6.43 -20.02
CA LEU A 85 -50.88 5.70 -20.31
C LEU A 85 -51.00 4.18 -20.15
N LEU A 86 -51.73 3.71 -19.13
CA LEU A 86 -52.04 2.28 -18.95
C LEU A 86 -52.84 1.72 -20.13
N ARG A 87 -53.82 2.48 -20.62
CA ARG A 87 -54.63 2.10 -21.79
C ARG A 87 -53.82 2.10 -23.09
N LEU A 88 -52.90 3.04 -23.24
CA LEU A 88 -51.95 3.08 -24.36
C LEU A 88 -51.02 1.85 -24.36
N GLN A 89 -50.48 1.48 -23.20
CA GLN A 89 -49.66 0.25 -23.05
C GLN A 89 -50.42 -1.03 -23.37
N ASN A 90 -51.73 -1.04 -23.16
CA ASN A 90 -52.61 -2.16 -23.53
C ASN A 90 -53.01 -2.17 -25.01
N GLY A 91 -52.42 -1.29 -25.84
CA GLY A 91 -52.56 -1.31 -27.30
C GLY A 91 -53.84 -0.69 -27.85
N ILE A 92 -54.47 0.24 -27.12
CA ILE A 92 -55.68 0.95 -27.56
C ILE A 92 -55.29 2.15 -28.46
N PRO A 93 -55.50 2.09 -29.79
CA PRO A 93 -54.96 3.08 -30.73
C PRO A 93 -55.56 4.49 -30.58
N GLU A 94 -56.80 4.60 -30.11
CA GLU A 94 -57.51 5.88 -29.97
C GLU A 94 -56.91 6.77 -28.87
N VAL A 95 -56.18 6.17 -27.92
CA VAL A 95 -55.51 6.89 -26.84
C VAL A 95 -54.26 7.63 -27.34
N GLU A 96 -53.62 7.14 -28.40
CA GLU A 96 -52.37 7.72 -28.94
C GLU A 96 -52.59 9.17 -29.39
N ASN A 97 -53.64 9.41 -30.19
CA ASN A 97 -54.01 10.75 -30.65
C ASN A 97 -54.38 11.70 -29.50
N VAL A 98 -55.01 11.19 -28.44
CA VAL A 98 -55.44 11.98 -27.27
C VAL A 98 -54.25 12.35 -26.38
N VAL A 99 -53.33 11.40 -26.16
CA VAL A 99 -52.07 11.66 -25.44
C VAL A 99 -51.19 12.63 -26.23
N GLU A 100 -51.15 12.53 -27.57
CA GLU A 100 -50.44 13.46 -28.43
C GLU A 100 -51.06 14.87 -28.40
N ALA A 101 -52.39 14.97 -28.44
CA ALA A 101 -53.10 16.25 -28.30
C ALA A 101 -52.82 16.91 -26.95
N LEU A 102 -52.96 16.18 -25.83
CA LEU A 102 -52.62 16.68 -24.49
C LEU A 102 -51.15 17.10 -24.41
N SER A 103 -50.25 16.33 -25.02
CA SER A 103 -48.82 16.67 -25.07
C SER A 103 -48.55 17.95 -25.86
N SER A 104 -49.28 18.18 -26.97
CA SER A 104 -49.20 19.42 -27.76
C SER A 104 -49.72 20.65 -27.00
N GLU A 105 -50.63 20.44 -26.05
CA GLU A 105 -51.13 21.45 -25.11
C GLU A 105 -50.19 21.68 -23.91
N GLY A 106 -49.05 20.98 -23.85
CA GLY A 106 -48.11 21.05 -22.74
C GLY A 106 -48.50 20.23 -21.51
N VAL A 107 -49.50 19.35 -21.63
CA VAL A 107 -49.94 18.46 -20.55
C VAL A 107 -49.37 17.07 -20.79
N THR A 108 -48.28 16.77 -20.10
CA THR A 108 -47.61 15.46 -20.14
C THR A 108 -47.51 14.87 -18.74
N ALA A 109 -47.33 13.54 -18.64
CA ALA A 109 -47.11 12.87 -17.36
C ALA A 109 -45.95 13.48 -16.56
N ASP A 110 -44.85 13.84 -17.23
CA ASP A 110 -43.70 14.45 -16.57
C ASP A 110 -43.98 15.87 -16.08
N ILE A 111 -44.75 16.67 -16.82
CA ILE A 111 -45.14 18.02 -16.40
C ILE A 111 -46.11 17.95 -15.23
N LEU A 112 -47.11 17.06 -15.26
CA LEU A 112 -48.04 16.85 -14.15
C LEU A 112 -47.31 16.36 -12.89
N THR A 113 -46.38 15.43 -13.04
CA THR A 113 -45.57 14.91 -11.93
C THR A 113 -44.63 15.99 -11.37
N SER A 114 -43.96 16.76 -12.22
CA SER A 114 -43.07 17.86 -11.81
C SER A 114 -43.84 18.98 -11.11
N SER A 115 -45.05 19.31 -11.57
CA SER A 115 -45.95 20.26 -10.93
C SER A 115 -46.40 19.75 -9.55
N HIS A 116 -46.69 18.44 -9.42
CA HIS A 116 -47.05 17.84 -8.14
C HIS A 116 -45.86 17.89 -7.17
N VAL A 117 -44.66 17.51 -7.62
CA VAL A 117 -43.43 17.62 -6.84
C VAL A 117 -43.21 19.06 -6.37
N SER A 118 -43.39 20.05 -7.26
CA SER A 118 -43.20 21.46 -6.91
C SER A 118 -44.19 21.94 -5.84
N ALA A 119 -45.47 21.56 -5.95
CA ALA A 119 -46.49 21.91 -4.97
C ALA A 119 -46.24 21.24 -3.60
N LEU A 120 -45.80 19.97 -3.58
CA LEU A 120 -45.42 19.28 -2.32
C LEU A 120 -44.16 19.87 -1.70
N ALA A 121 -43.16 20.24 -2.51
CA ALA A 121 -41.95 20.91 -2.04
C ALA A 121 -42.24 22.29 -1.45
N GLU A 122 -43.21 23.02 -2.01
CA GLU A 122 -43.73 24.28 -1.45
C GLU A 122 -44.45 24.05 -0.12
N LYS A 123 -45.30 23.02 -0.03
CA LYS A 123 -45.93 22.61 1.24
C LYS A 123 -44.90 22.25 2.32
N LEU A 124 -43.80 21.59 1.94
CA LEU A 124 -42.71 21.22 2.86
C LEU A 124 -42.01 22.44 3.48
N LYS A 125 -42.02 23.61 2.82
CA LYS A 125 -41.48 24.87 3.38
C LYS A 125 -42.33 25.45 4.50
N SER A 126 -43.57 24.98 4.68
CA SER A 126 -44.47 25.46 5.73
C SER A 126 -43.95 25.15 7.13
N SER A 127 -43.92 26.18 7.98
CA SER A 127 -43.50 26.07 9.40
C SER A 127 -44.50 25.31 10.28
N ARG A 128 -45.69 24.97 9.77
CA ARG A 128 -46.81 24.36 10.52
C ARG A 128 -46.85 22.83 10.53
N LEU A 129 -45.91 22.14 9.87
CA LEU A 129 -45.87 20.67 9.82
C LEU A 129 -45.13 20.07 11.02
N ASP A 130 -45.71 19.04 11.64
CA ASP A 130 -45.04 18.20 12.64
C ASP A 130 -43.99 17.25 12.00
N ALA A 131 -43.25 16.52 12.84
CA ALA A 131 -42.14 15.66 12.39
C ALA A 131 -42.59 14.44 11.57
N GLU A 132 -43.75 13.87 11.89
CA GLU A 132 -44.28 12.68 11.22
C GLU A 132 -44.85 13.06 9.83
N ALA A 133 -45.64 14.13 9.76
CA ALA A 133 -46.16 14.68 8.52
C ALA A 133 -45.05 15.14 7.57
N ARG A 134 -43.95 15.72 8.09
CA ARG A 134 -42.76 16.03 7.29
C ARG A 134 -42.10 14.78 6.72
N THR A 135 -41.98 13.72 7.51
CA THR A 135 -41.34 12.47 7.07
C THR A 135 -42.19 11.80 5.98
N GLY A 136 -43.50 11.71 6.18
CA GLY A 136 -44.42 11.21 5.15
C GLY A 136 -44.37 12.02 3.86
N LEU A 137 -44.36 13.35 3.95
CA LEU A 137 -44.28 14.24 2.79
C LEU A 137 -42.94 14.09 2.05
N ARG A 138 -41.82 13.92 2.77
CA ARG A 138 -40.49 13.68 2.18
C ARG A 138 -40.46 12.35 1.41
N SER A 139 -41.00 11.27 1.98
CA SER A 139 -41.07 9.96 1.31
C SER A 139 -41.89 10.04 0.03
N GLN A 140 -43.07 10.67 0.09
CA GLN A 140 -43.92 10.88 -1.07
C GLN A 140 -43.23 11.72 -2.15
N LEU A 141 -42.53 12.78 -1.77
CA LEU A 141 -41.74 13.61 -2.70
C LEU A 141 -40.66 12.81 -3.43
N LEU A 142 -39.90 11.99 -2.70
CA LEU A 142 -38.82 11.18 -3.28
C LEU A 142 -39.35 10.14 -4.27
N GLU A 143 -40.46 9.48 -3.94
CA GLU A 143 -41.13 8.54 -4.84
C GLU A 143 -41.59 9.22 -6.14
N LEU A 144 -42.19 10.41 -6.02
CA LEU A 144 -42.63 11.18 -7.19
C LEU A 144 -41.48 11.69 -8.04
N ILE A 145 -40.39 12.15 -7.41
CA ILE A 145 -39.16 12.53 -8.11
C ILE A 145 -38.62 11.35 -8.92
N ASP A 146 -38.51 10.17 -8.31
CA ASP A 146 -37.99 8.99 -9.01
C ASP A 146 -38.91 8.53 -10.17
N SER A 147 -40.21 8.87 -10.13
CA SER A 147 -41.16 8.58 -11.22
C SER A 147 -41.09 9.52 -12.44
N VAL A 148 -40.40 10.67 -12.36
CA VAL A 148 -40.25 11.59 -13.50
C VAL A 148 -39.39 10.94 -14.58
N GLY A 149 -39.92 10.75 -15.79
CA GLY A 149 -39.28 10.03 -16.89
C GLY A 149 -38.10 10.77 -17.52
N ARG A 150 -38.25 12.07 -17.78
CA ARG A 150 -37.19 12.91 -18.36
C ARG A 150 -36.08 13.27 -17.35
N PRO A 151 -34.81 12.96 -17.65
CA PRO A 151 -33.68 13.23 -16.74
C PRO A 151 -33.54 14.71 -16.36
N GLU A 152 -33.76 15.64 -17.29
CA GLU A 152 -33.59 17.08 -17.02
C GLU A 152 -34.62 17.57 -16.00
N LEU A 153 -35.87 17.14 -16.15
CA LEU A 153 -36.98 17.49 -15.24
C LEU A 153 -36.80 16.82 -13.87
N ARG A 154 -36.35 15.56 -13.86
CA ARG A 154 -36.03 14.84 -12.61
C ARG A 154 -34.95 15.57 -11.82
N ILE A 155 -33.89 16.03 -12.48
CA ILE A 155 -32.79 16.75 -11.81
C ILE A 155 -33.24 18.12 -11.32
N ALA A 156 -34.04 18.86 -12.09
CA ALA A 156 -34.64 20.11 -11.65
C ALA A 156 -35.54 19.92 -10.42
N ALA A 157 -36.33 18.83 -10.39
CA ALA A 157 -37.16 18.44 -9.26
C ALA A 157 -36.33 18.11 -8.00
N ILE A 158 -35.21 17.40 -8.15
CA ILE A 158 -34.24 17.18 -7.05
C ILE A 158 -33.68 18.51 -6.54
N GLY A 159 -33.33 19.44 -7.44
CA GLY A 159 -32.84 20.77 -7.07
C GLY A 159 -33.87 21.59 -6.27
N ASN A 160 -35.14 21.56 -6.69
CA ASN A 160 -36.24 22.22 -5.97
C ASN A 160 -36.49 21.60 -4.60
N TYR A 161 -36.38 20.27 -4.49
CA TYR A 161 -36.41 19.56 -3.22
C TYR A 161 -35.23 19.95 -2.32
N ALA A 162 -34.02 20.03 -2.85
CA ALA A 162 -32.87 20.51 -2.09
C ALA A 162 -33.10 21.93 -1.54
N LEU A 163 -33.64 22.83 -2.36
CA LEU A 163 -33.98 24.20 -1.95
C LEU A 163 -35.02 24.27 -0.82
N SER A 164 -36.03 23.38 -0.81
CA SER A 164 -37.01 23.35 0.27
C SER A 164 -36.41 22.87 1.61
N LEU A 165 -35.29 22.13 1.55
CA LEU A 165 -34.57 21.64 2.71
C LEU A 165 -33.52 22.61 3.27
N VAL A 166 -33.06 23.62 2.51
CA VAL A 166 -31.96 24.55 2.92
C VAL A 166 -32.09 25.10 4.35
N ASN A 167 -33.30 25.48 4.75
CA ASN A 167 -33.55 26.10 6.05
C ASN A 167 -33.87 25.10 7.18
N THR A 168 -34.14 23.84 6.83
CA THR A 168 -34.58 22.81 7.81
C THR A 168 -33.56 21.69 8.00
N ASP A 169 -32.83 21.33 6.93
CA ASP A 169 -31.93 20.18 6.87
C ASP A 169 -30.92 20.37 5.71
N ARG A 170 -29.90 21.21 5.93
CA ARG A 170 -28.85 21.49 4.92
C ARG A 170 -28.10 20.24 4.48
N PHE A 171 -27.99 19.24 5.35
CA PHE A 171 -27.36 17.96 5.04
C PHE A 171 -28.15 17.21 3.97
N ALA A 172 -29.45 17.03 4.19
CA ALA A 172 -30.33 16.41 3.21
C ALA A 172 -30.40 17.23 1.91
N ALA A 173 -30.33 18.55 1.99
CA ALA A 173 -30.25 19.43 0.82
C ALA A 173 -28.98 19.17 -0.02
N SER A 174 -27.81 19.11 0.61
CA SER A 174 -26.54 18.84 -0.07
C SER A 174 -26.48 17.43 -0.65
N ALA A 175 -26.95 16.42 0.09
CA ALA A 175 -27.03 15.03 -0.39
C ALA A 175 -27.98 14.89 -1.61
N ALA A 176 -29.10 15.61 -1.61
CA ALA A 176 -30.00 15.66 -2.75
C ALA A 176 -29.30 16.27 -3.98
N LEU A 177 -28.57 17.39 -3.82
CA LEU A 177 -27.79 17.96 -4.93
C LEU A 177 -26.71 17.01 -5.45
N ASP A 178 -26.04 16.27 -4.59
CA ASP A 178 -25.05 15.28 -5.04
C ASP A 178 -25.70 14.15 -5.86
N LYS A 179 -26.88 13.68 -5.46
CA LYS A 179 -27.68 12.75 -6.29
C LYS A 179 -28.01 13.38 -7.65
N ALA A 180 -28.35 14.68 -7.67
CA ALA A 180 -28.57 15.43 -8.91
C ALA A 180 -27.33 15.49 -9.80
N VAL A 181 -26.15 15.86 -9.27
CA VAL A 181 -24.88 15.91 -10.03
C VAL A 181 -24.56 14.56 -10.68
N VAL A 182 -24.72 13.46 -9.94
CA VAL A 182 -24.45 12.11 -10.47
C VAL A 182 -25.45 11.73 -11.57
N SER A 183 -26.71 12.12 -11.41
CA SER A 183 -27.78 11.81 -12.37
C SER A 183 -27.63 12.56 -13.71
N VAL A 184 -26.82 13.63 -13.76
CA VAL A 184 -26.55 14.39 -14.99
C VAL A 184 -25.98 13.53 -16.11
N GLU A 185 -25.28 12.42 -15.80
CA GLU A 185 -24.76 11.51 -16.83
C GLU A 185 -25.84 10.83 -17.68
N GLN A 186 -27.11 10.91 -17.28
CA GLN A 186 -28.26 10.46 -18.08
C GLN A 186 -28.64 11.44 -19.20
N ILE A 187 -28.12 12.67 -19.18
CA ILE A 187 -28.35 13.69 -20.21
C ILE A 187 -27.24 13.59 -21.27
N THR A 188 -27.63 13.38 -22.52
CA THR A 188 -26.71 13.26 -23.66
C THR A 188 -26.48 14.57 -24.40
N GLU A 189 -27.43 15.51 -24.35
CA GLU A 189 -27.37 16.78 -25.07
C GLU A 189 -26.47 17.79 -24.31
N PRO A 190 -25.36 18.28 -24.91
CA PRO A 190 -24.38 19.10 -24.20
C PRO A 190 -24.91 20.42 -23.63
N HIS A 191 -25.82 21.11 -24.32
CA HIS A 191 -26.36 22.38 -23.82
C HIS A 191 -27.27 22.15 -22.61
N ALA A 192 -28.17 21.18 -22.66
CA ALA A 192 -29.01 20.76 -21.54
C ALA A 192 -28.16 20.28 -20.35
N LYS A 193 -27.10 19.51 -20.61
CA LYS A 193 -26.16 19.05 -19.59
C LYS A 193 -25.54 20.23 -18.85
N ASN A 194 -25.01 21.22 -19.59
CA ASN A 194 -24.42 22.43 -18.99
C ASN A 194 -25.46 23.30 -18.27
N ALA A 195 -26.67 23.44 -18.81
CA ALA A 195 -27.73 24.23 -18.20
C ALA A 195 -28.11 23.65 -16.83
N VAL A 196 -28.33 22.33 -16.77
CA VAL A 196 -28.63 21.60 -15.52
C VAL A 196 -27.47 21.69 -14.53
N LEU A 197 -26.23 21.50 -14.97
CA LEU A 197 -25.05 21.65 -14.12
C LEU A 197 -24.91 23.07 -13.57
N ASN A 198 -25.15 24.10 -14.38
CA ASN A 198 -25.14 25.47 -13.91
C ASN A 198 -26.24 25.67 -12.85
N SER A 199 -27.47 25.21 -13.09
CA SER A 199 -28.54 25.27 -12.09
C SER A 199 -28.16 24.60 -10.77
N ILE A 200 -27.56 23.40 -10.82
CA ILE A 200 -27.04 22.72 -9.63
C ILE A 200 -25.97 23.57 -8.94
N ALA A 201 -25.03 24.15 -9.69
CA ALA A 201 -23.99 24.99 -9.13
C ALA A 201 -24.56 26.22 -8.42
N GLN A 202 -25.55 26.87 -9.04
CA GLN A 202 -26.25 27.99 -8.45
C GLN A 202 -26.96 27.60 -7.14
N ILE A 203 -27.67 26.46 -7.12
CA ILE A 203 -28.34 25.97 -5.90
C ILE A 203 -27.31 25.58 -4.83
N GLY A 204 -26.19 24.97 -5.23
CA GLY A 204 -25.08 24.63 -4.33
C GLY A 204 -24.56 25.84 -3.57
N THR A 205 -24.44 26.99 -4.24
CA THR A 205 -24.03 28.25 -3.58
C THR A 205 -25.11 28.90 -2.72
N ILE A 206 -26.36 28.46 -2.81
CA ILE A 206 -27.44 28.88 -1.88
C ILE A 206 -27.36 28.05 -0.60
N ILE A 207 -27.07 26.75 -0.72
CA ILE A 207 -26.89 25.84 0.42
C ILE A 207 -25.61 26.20 1.19
N ASP A 208 -24.53 26.48 0.45
CA ASP A 208 -23.21 26.82 0.97
C ASP A 208 -22.66 28.08 0.26
N PRO A 209 -22.83 29.28 0.84
CA PRO A 209 -22.54 30.56 0.20
C PRO A 209 -21.05 30.93 0.22
N GLN A 210 -20.20 30.00 -0.21
CA GLN A 210 -18.75 30.17 -0.35
C GLN A 210 -18.28 29.78 -1.75
N ILE A 211 -17.16 30.35 -2.20
CA ILE A 211 -16.59 29.97 -3.51
C ILE A 211 -16.04 28.53 -3.51
N THR A 212 -15.74 28.01 -2.32
CA THR A 212 -15.31 26.64 -2.03
C THR A 212 -16.47 25.64 -1.96
N SER A 213 -17.72 26.06 -2.21
CA SER A 213 -18.91 25.20 -2.20
C SER A 213 -18.69 23.91 -2.99
N LEU A 214 -18.74 22.76 -2.31
CA LEU A 214 -18.42 21.46 -2.89
C LEU A 214 -19.39 21.09 -4.02
N ASN A 215 -20.70 21.18 -3.78
CA ASN A 215 -21.71 20.85 -4.79
C ASN A 215 -21.53 21.74 -6.03
N ALA A 216 -21.23 23.03 -5.84
CA ALA A 216 -20.97 23.95 -6.94
C ALA A 216 -19.70 23.59 -7.71
N ASN A 217 -18.60 23.31 -7.00
CA ASN A 217 -17.34 22.90 -7.59
C ASN A 217 -17.46 21.60 -8.40
N ARG A 218 -18.16 20.60 -7.88
CA ARG A 218 -18.41 19.32 -8.58
C ARG A 218 -19.30 19.49 -9.81
N ALA A 219 -20.28 20.38 -9.75
CA ALA A 219 -21.13 20.66 -10.91
C ALA A 219 -20.33 21.39 -12.00
N ILE A 220 -19.57 22.43 -11.63
CA ILE A 220 -18.78 23.23 -12.58
C ILE A 220 -17.67 22.41 -13.22
N SER A 221 -16.99 21.51 -12.48
CA SER A 221 -15.94 20.68 -13.06
C SER A 221 -16.43 19.77 -14.20
N ARG A 222 -17.74 19.47 -14.25
CA ARG A 222 -18.37 18.66 -15.30
C ARG A 222 -18.92 19.48 -16.48
N MET A 223 -18.84 20.81 -16.44
CA MET A 223 -19.31 21.67 -17.54
C MET A 223 -18.24 21.79 -18.64
N TRP A 224 -18.69 21.81 -19.90
CA TRP A 224 -17.81 21.89 -21.07
C TRP A 224 -18.46 22.70 -22.20
N PRO A 225 -17.73 23.50 -22.99
CA PRO A 225 -16.28 23.74 -22.94
C PRO A 225 -15.85 24.65 -21.78
N ALA A 226 -14.56 24.94 -21.65
CA ALA A 226 -13.97 25.77 -20.58
C ALA A 226 -14.72 27.10 -20.35
N ARG A 227 -15.16 27.74 -21.44
CA ARG A 227 -15.99 28.95 -21.43
C ARG A 227 -17.23 28.82 -20.53
N MET A 228 -17.94 27.69 -20.55
CA MET A 228 -19.13 27.47 -19.71
C MET A 228 -18.79 27.44 -18.22
N ARG A 229 -17.66 26.82 -17.85
CA ARG A 229 -17.14 26.82 -16.47
C ARG A 229 -16.83 28.25 -16.01
N ALA A 230 -16.16 29.01 -16.87
CA ALA A 230 -15.75 30.38 -16.59
C ALA A 230 -16.94 31.33 -16.35
N TYR A 231 -18.05 31.19 -17.08
CA TYR A 231 -19.28 31.94 -16.83
C TYR A 231 -19.96 31.54 -15.52
N ALA A 232 -20.08 30.23 -15.23
CA ALA A 232 -20.67 29.78 -13.97
C ALA A 232 -19.89 30.32 -12.75
N ARG A 233 -18.56 30.34 -12.84
CA ARG A 233 -17.68 30.95 -11.82
C ARG A 233 -17.90 32.45 -11.67
N TYR A 234 -18.06 33.16 -12.79
CA TYR A 234 -18.33 34.60 -12.80
C TYR A 234 -19.68 34.93 -12.14
N ASP A 235 -20.73 34.18 -12.47
CA ASP A 235 -22.06 34.37 -11.87
C ASP A 235 -22.04 34.12 -10.35
N ILE A 236 -21.33 33.10 -9.90
CA ILE A 236 -21.15 32.83 -8.47
C ILE A 236 -20.38 33.96 -7.79
N ALA A 237 -19.27 34.42 -8.38
CA ALA A 237 -18.47 35.50 -7.81
C ALA A 237 -19.29 36.79 -7.66
N LEU A 238 -20.07 37.16 -8.66
CA LEU A 238 -20.96 38.31 -8.60
C LEU A 238 -22.05 38.17 -7.52
N ARG A 239 -22.58 36.95 -7.32
CA ARG A 239 -23.54 36.70 -6.24
C ARG A 239 -22.91 36.84 -4.86
N ILE A 240 -21.71 36.30 -4.66
CA ILE A 240 -20.98 36.44 -3.38
C ILE A 240 -20.69 37.92 -3.11
N LEU A 241 -20.40 38.70 -4.15
CA LEU A 241 -20.12 40.13 -4.05
C LEU A 241 -21.36 41.04 -4.16
N ASN A 242 -22.59 40.50 -4.15
CA ASN A 242 -23.81 41.20 -4.58
C ASN A 242 -24.04 42.59 -3.91
N ASP A 243 -23.59 42.79 -2.68
CA ASP A 243 -23.75 44.06 -1.94
C ASP A 243 -22.54 45.02 -2.05
N LYS A 244 -21.46 44.61 -2.72
CA LYS A 244 -20.22 45.39 -2.85
C LYS A 244 -20.30 46.29 -4.08
N LYS A 245 -19.75 47.50 -3.97
CA LYS A 245 -19.67 48.50 -5.05
C LYS A 245 -18.24 49.02 -5.18
N ILE A 246 -17.83 49.35 -6.39
CA ILE A 246 -16.57 50.03 -6.66
C ILE A 246 -16.91 51.46 -7.12
N ALA A 247 -16.41 52.46 -6.40
CA ALA A 247 -16.70 53.88 -6.68
C ALA A 247 -18.21 54.18 -6.84
N GLY A 248 -19.06 53.53 -6.04
CA GLY A 248 -20.52 53.71 -6.07
C GLY A 248 -21.25 52.95 -7.18
N LYS A 249 -20.54 52.29 -8.10
CA LYS A 249 -21.12 51.49 -9.19
C LYS A 249 -21.27 50.02 -8.83
N PRO A 250 -22.29 49.33 -9.35
CA PRO A 250 -22.35 47.87 -9.34
C PRO A 250 -21.09 47.27 -9.96
N ILE A 251 -20.66 46.09 -9.50
CA ILE A 251 -19.41 45.46 -9.97
C ILE A 251 -19.43 45.18 -11.47
N LYS A 252 -20.59 44.81 -12.01
CA LYS A 252 -20.81 44.60 -13.46
C LYS A 252 -20.48 45.85 -14.30
N GLU A 253 -20.52 47.03 -13.71
CA GLU A 253 -20.27 48.33 -14.36
C GLU A 253 -18.91 48.95 -13.97
N ALA A 254 -18.15 48.30 -13.08
CA ALA A 254 -16.86 48.79 -12.61
C ALA A 254 -15.75 48.57 -13.65
N LYS A 255 -14.68 49.38 -13.58
CA LYS A 255 -13.53 49.16 -14.47
C LYS A 255 -12.76 47.91 -14.01
N LYS A 256 -12.37 47.07 -14.96
CA LYS A 256 -11.67 45.79 -14.70
C LYS A 256 -10.37 45.98 -13.92
N ALA A 257 -9.62 47.04 -14.21
CA ALA A 257 -8.42 47.41 -13.45
C ALA A 257 -8.73 47.71 -11.96
N GLU A 258 -9.91 48.26 -11.65
CA GLU A 258 -10.34 48.52 -10.28
C GLU A 258 -10.75 47.22 -9.56
N ILE A 259 -11.38 46.27 -10.28
CA ILE A 259 -11.69 44.92 -9.78
C ILE A 259 -10.39 44.17 -9.44
N LEU A 260 -9.42 44.16 -10.36
CA LEU A 260 -8.10 43.54 -10.14
C LEU A 260 -7.33 44.19 -9.00
N LYS A 261 -7.46 45.51 -8.81
CA LYS A 261 -6.89 46.20 -7.65
C LYS A 261 -7.47 45.69 -6.32
N GLN A 262 -8.77 45.36 -6.26
CA GLN A 262 -9.36 44.74 -5.08
C GLN A 262 -8.78 43.35 -4.82
N SER A 263 -8.63 42.54 -5.88
CA SER A 263 -8.00 41.21 -5.79
C SER A 263 -6.57 41.31 -5.27
N ALA A 264 -5.74 42.19 -5.84
CA ALA A 264 -4.36 42.42 -5.38
C ALA A 264 -4.29 42.92 -3.94
N THR A 265 -5.21 43.81 -3.53
CA THR A 265 -5.31 44.30 -2.15
C THR A 265 -5.67 43.17 -1.18
N ALA A 266 -6.55 42.25 -1.57
CA ALA A 266 -6.88 41.08 -0.76
C ALA A 266 -5.70 40.11 -0.64
N LEU A 267 -4.94 39.87 -1.73
CA LEU A 267 -3.69 39.08 -1.68
C LEU A 267 -2.67 39.69 -0.72
N GLN A 268 -2.48 41.02 -0.75
CA GLN A 268 -1.58 41.72 0.18
C GLN A 268 -2.00 41.56 1.65
N ARG A 269 -3.27 41.32 1.92
CA ARG A 269 -3.80 41.06 3.27
C ARG A 269 -3.80 39.58 3.65
N GLY A 270 -3.38 38.69 2.75
CA GLY A 270 -3.46 37.23 2.93
C GLY A 270 -4.88 36.66 2.82
N ASP A 271 -5.83 37.44 2.30
CA ASP A 271 -7.23 37.02 2.14
C ASP A 271 -7.44 36.39 0.76
N LEU A 272 -7.05 35.12 0.68
CA LEU A 272 -7.02 34.38 -0.58
C LEU A 272 -8.42 34.16 -1.17
N GLU A 273 -9.43 33.91 -0.33
CA GLU A 273 -10.80 33.71 -0.77
C GLU A 273 -11.35 34.96 -1.44
N ASN A 274 -11.26 36.13 -0.78
CA ASN A 274 -11.72 37.37 -1.40
C ASN A 274 -10.88 37.76 -2.62
N ALA A 275 -9.57 37.50 -2.61
CA ALA A 275 -8.73 37.72 -3.78
C ALA A 275 -9.21 36.93 -5.00
N LEU A 276 -9.53 35.65 -4.80
CA LEU A 276 -10.05 34.77 -5.84
C LEU A 276 -11.43 35.22 -6.32
N VAL A 277 -12.34 35.54 -5.39
CA VAL A 277 -13.69 36.02 -5.73
C VAL A 277 -13.62 37.31 -6.56
N TRP A 278 -12.75 38.27 -6.22
CA TRP A 278 -12.53 39.47 -7.02
C TRP A 278 -11.93 39.17 -8.40
N ALA A 279 -10.96 38.26 -8.49
CA ALA A 279 -10.39 37.86 -9.78
C ALA A 279 -11.44 37.19 -10.70
N LEU A 280 -12.34 36.38 -10.11
CA LEU A 280 -13.45 35.74 -10.84
C LEU A 280 -14.56 36.70 -11.25
N ALA A 281 -14.66 37.86 -10.61
CA ALA A 281 -15.62 38.91 -10.97
C ALA A 281 -15.17 39.74 -12.20
N VAL A 282 -14.00 39.47 -12.77
CA VAL A 282 -13.62 39.98 -14.09
C VAL A 282 -14.41 39.22 -15.17
N PRO A 283 -15.10 39.92 -16.10
CA PRO A 283 -15.92 39.26 -17.11
C PRO A 283 -15.14 38.23 -17.94
N PRO A 284 -15.69 37.04 -18.23
CA PRO A 284 -15.04 36.00 -19.04
C PRO A 284 -14.65 36.44 -20.45
N GLU A 285 -15.26 37.51 -20.98
CA GLU A 285 -14.93 38.09 -22.29
C GLU A 285 -13.59 38.85 -22.30
N ASP A 286 -13.07 39.24 -21.13
CA ASP A 286 -11.73 39.83 -20.99
C ASP A 286 -10.75 38.78 -20.49
N SER A 287 -10.31 37.92 -21.40
CA SER A 287 -9.41 36.80 -21.09
C SER A 287 -8.10 37.27 -20.46
N GLU A 288 -7.47 38.32 -21.01
CA GLU A 288 -6.17 38.83 -20.56
C GLU A 288 -6.21 39.33 -19.12
N SER A 289 -7.16 40.21 -18.80
CA SER A 289 -7.29 40.77 -17.44
C SER A 289 -7.69 39.69 -16.43
N ARG A 290 -8.60 38.79 -16.82
CA ARG A 290 -9.03 37.70 -15.94
C ARG A 290 -7.88 36.73 -15.67
N LYS A 291 -7.12 36.35 -16.71
CA LYS A 291 -5.94 35.52 -16.59
C LYS A 291 -4.92 36.12 -15.65
N ALA A 292 -4.60 37.42 -15.79
CA ALA A 292 -3.66 38.10 -14.90
C ALA A 292 -4.07 38.04 -13.42
N GLY A 293 -5.36 38.22 -13.13
CA GLY A 293 -5.90 38.09 -11.76
C GLY A 293 -5.83 36.66 -11.23
N ILE A 294 -6.25 35.67 -12.03
CA ILE A 294 -6.25 34.25 -11.64
C ILE A 294 -4.83 33.72 -11.48
N ASP A 295 -3.88 34.13 -12.32
CA ASP A 295 -2.48 33.75 -12.20
C ASP A 295 -1.86 34.26 -10.89
N ALA A 296 -2.06 35.53 -10.55
CA ALA A 296 -1.56 36.11 -9.31
C ALA A 296 -2.09 35.38 -8.05
N VAL A 297 -3.37 34.99 -8.07
CA VAL A 297 -3.97 34.20 -7.00
C VAL A 297 -3.41 32.78 -6.99
N THR A 298 -3.28 32.14 -8.15
CA THR A 298 -2.76 30.77 -8.27
C THR A 298 -1.34 30.65 -7.76
N ASP A 299 -0.47 31.64 -8.04
CA ASP A 299 0.91 31.62 -7.57
C ASP A 299 0.98 31.64 -6.03
N THR A 300 0.05 32.37 -5.39
CA THR A 300 -0.10 32.37 -3.93
C THR A 300 -0.65 31.03 -3.42
N ILE A 301 -1.63 30.43 -4.11
CA ILE A 301 -2.17 29.10 -3.78
C ILE A 301 -1.09 28.02 -3.81
N LEU A 302 -0.32 27.96 -4.90
CA LEU A 302 0.72 26.95 -5.10
C LEU A 302 1.86 27.13 -4.10
N LYS A 303 2.26 28.38 -3.83
CA LYS A 303 3.27 28.72 -2.82
C LYS A 303 2.85 28.29 -1.41
N ASN A 304 1.57 28.48 -1.06
CA ASN A 304 1.05 28.18 0.28
C ASN A 304 0.49 26.75 0.40
N ASN A 305 0.48 25.96 -0.69
CA ASN A 305 -0.11 24.62 -0.77
C ASN A 305 -1.61 24.57 -0.37
N GLU A 306 -2.38 25.57 -0.78
CA GLU A 306 -3.81 25.73 -0.42
C GLU A 306 -4.74 24.94 -1.37
N LEU A 307 -4.69 23.61 -1.24
CA LEU A 307 -5.32 22.66 -2.18
C LEU A 307 -6.82 22.85 -2.42
N SER A 308 -7.56 23.40 -1.45
CA SER A 308 -9.02 23.63 -1.55
C SER A 308 -9.41 24.59 -2.67
N TYR A 309 -8.50 25.49 -3.09
CA TYR A 309 -8.76 26.49 -4.13
C TYR A 309 -8.31 26.04 -5.52
N LEU A 310 -7.48 25.00 -5.63
CA LEU A 310 -6.96 24.50 -6.91
C LEU A 310 -8.07 24.05 -7.89
N PRO A 311 -9.11 23.30 -7.47
CA PRO A 311 -10.24 22.96 -8.35
C PRO A 311 -10.98 24.18 -8.92
N ILE A 312 -10.96 25.30 -8.19
CA ILE A 312 -11.63 26.54 -8.60
C ILE A 312 -10.82 27.18 -9.73
N VAL A 313 -9.53 27.43 -9.52
CA VAL A 313 -8.66 28.03 -10.56
C VAL A 313 -8.52 27.12 -11.79
N ALA A 314 -8.53 25.80 -11.62
CA ALA A 314 -8.55 24.82 -12.72
C ALA A 314 -9.84 24.84 -13.57
N SER A 315 -10.83 25.65 -13.20
CA SER A 315 -12.11 25.80 -13.91
C SER A 315 -12.53 27.27 -14.11
N SER A 316 -11.58 28.20 -14.10
CA SER A 316 -11.84 29.64 -14.01
C SER A 316 -11.61 30.43 -15.29
N LEU A 317 -10.85 29.93 -16.27
CA LEU A 317 -10.51 30.66 -17.50
C LEU A 317 -11.42 30.24 -18.65
N SER A 318 -11.80 31.21 -19.48
CA SER A 318 -12.73 31.04 -20.60
C SER A 318 -12.06 30.60 -21.89
N ASP A 319 -10.81 31.03 -22.12
CA ASP A 319 -9.96 30.53 -23.19
C ASP A 319 -9.47 29.12 -22.86
N ALA A 320 -9.55 28.21 -23.83
CA ALA A 320 -9.20 26.81 -23.64
C ALA A 320 -7.69 26.62 -23.44
N SER A 321 -6.86 27.33 -24.22
CA SER A 321 -5.40 27.23 -24.15
C SER A 321 -4.88 27.76 -22.82
N ASP A 322 -5.36 28.93 -22.39
CA ASP A 322 -4.96 29.51 -21.11
C ASP A 322 -5.37 28.60 -19.92
N GLN A 323 -6.55 27.97 -20.01
CA GLN A 323 -7.03 27.05 -18.98
C GLN A 323 -6.18 25.77 -18.93
N GLU A 324 -5.82 25.23 -20.08
CA GLU A 324 -4.96 24.05 -20.20
C GLU A 324 -3.56 24.33 -19.64
N ASP A 325 -2.94 25.45 -20.00
CA ASP A 325 -1.65 25.88 -19.47
C ASP A 325 -1.65 26.00 -17.95
N LEU A 326 -2.73 26.55 -17.38
CA LEU A 326 -2.91 26.67 -15.94
C LEU A 326 -3.01 25.29 -15.26
N ILE A 327 -3.76 24.35 -15.85
CA ILE A 327 -3.88 22.98 -15.31
C ILE A 327 -2.52 22.26 -15.39
N VAL A 328 -1.80 22.38 -16.50
CA VAL A 328 -0.45 21.82 -16.67
C VAL A 328 0.52 22.39 -15.63
N ARG A 329 0.44 23.70 -15.32
CA ARG A 329 1.23 24.34 -14.26
C ARG A 329 0.92 23.73 -12.88
N ILE A 330 -0.35 23.50 -12.56
CA ILE A 330 -0.77 22.84 -11.31
C ILE A 330 -0.21 21.41 -11.26
N ILE A 331 -0.39 20.63 -12.32
CA ILE A 331 0.08 19.24 -12.41
C ILE A 331 1.60 19.16 -12.20
N ARG A 332 2.38 19.99 -12.90
CA ARG A 332 3.84 20.04 -12.75
C ARG A 332 4.24 20.33 -11.31
N ASN A 333 3.62 21.34 -10.69
CA ASN A 333 3.88 21.69 -9.30
C ASN A 333 3.54 20.54 -8.33
N ARG A 334 2.51 19.73 -8.62
CA ARG A 334 2.20 18.53 -7.82
C ARG A 334 3.25 17.43 -7.99
N LEU A 335 3.72 17.18 -9.20
CA LEU A 335 4.80 16.21 -9.45
C LEU A 335 6.10 16.62 -8.75
N GLU A 336 6.46 17.92 -8.82
CA GLU A 336 7.64 18.49 -8.13
C GLU A 336 7.58 18.32 -6.60
N LEU A 337 6.39 18.37 -6.00
CA LEU A 337 6.21 18.11 -4.56
C LEU A 337 6.03 16.63 -4.21
N ASN A 338 6.23 15.71 -5.15
CA ASN A 338 5.96 14.28 -4.96
C ASN A 338 4.50 13.98 -4.60
N ARG A 339 3.57 14.66 -5.27
CA ARG A 339 2.11 14.50 -5.10
C ARG A 339 1.46 13.97 -6.37
N ALA A 340 1.95 12.83 -6.88
CA ALA A 340 1.48 12.27 -8.14
C ALA A 340 -0.01 11.92 -8.15
N LEU A 341 -0.61 11.55 -7.00
CA LEU A 341 -2.06 11.29 -6.93
C LEU A 341 -2.89 12.57 -7.07
N ASP A 342 -2.38 13.72 -6.59
CA ASP A 342 -3.02 15.01 -6.85
C ASP A 342 -2.91 15.37 -8.34
N ALA A 343 -1.75 15.11 -8.97
CA ALA A 343 -1.56 15.32 -10.40
C ALA A 343 -2.56 14.50 -11.24
N VAL A 344 -2.78 13.23 -10.90
CA VAL A 344 -3.82 12.37 -11.52
C VAL A 344 -5.20 13.01 -11.37
N ALA A 345 -5.57 13.46 -10.17
CA ALA A 345 -6.87 14.08 -9.93
C ALA A 345 -7.06 15.38 -10.73
N PHE A 346 -6.00 16.18 -10.93
CA PHE A 346 -6.07 17.40 -11.74
C PHE A 346 -6.07 17.15 -13.24
N ALA A 347 -5.50 16.03 -13.71
CA ALA A 347 -5.61 15.65 -15.12
C ALA A 347 -7.09 15.53 -15.55
N GLU A 348 -8.00 15.14 -14.65
CA GLU A 348 -9.45 15.06 -14.87
C GLU A 348 -10.11 16.40 -15.29
N PHE A 349 -9.46 17.54 -15.04
CA PHE A 349 -9.96 18.85 -15.45
C PHE A 349 -9.69 19.17 -16.94
N LEU A 350 -8.89 18.35 -17.63
CA LEU A 350 -8.63 18.43 -19.07
C LEU A 350 -9.65 17.60 -19.86
N ALA A 351 -10.04 18.10 -21.03
CA ALA A 351 -10.93 17.36 -21.93
C ALA A 351 -10.22 16.12 -22.47
N PRO A 352 -10.95 15.03 -22.79
CA PRO A 352 -10.37 13.90 -23.52
C PRO A 352 -9.86 14.38 -24.88
N GLY A 353 -8.53 14.45 -25.01
CA GLY A 353 -7.84 15.05 -26.15
C GLY A 353 -6.34 14.68 -26.15
N PRO A 354 -5.55 15.16 -27.12
CA PRO A 354 -4.13 14.83 -27.23
C PRO A 354 -3.34 15.27 -25.99
N LEU A 355 -3.61 16.46 -25.45
CA LEU A 355 -2.94 16.96 -24.24
C LEU A 355 -3.22 16.07 -23.02
N ARG A 356 -4.48 15.67 -22.81
CA ARG A 356 -4.83 14.78 -21.70
C ARG A 356 -4.10 13.43 -21.81
N ALA A 357 -4.06 12.83 -23.00
CA ALA A 357 -3.32 11.59 -23.20
C ALA A 357 -1.82 11.75 -22.89
N GLN A 358 -1.18 12.83 -23.36
CA GLN A 358 0.23 13.13 -23.04
C GLN A 358 0.49 13.24 -21.54
N ILE A 359 -0.37 13.95 -20.83
CA ILE A 359 -0.27 14.13 -19.38
C ILE A 359 -0.44 12.80 -18.64
N ASP A 360 -1.41 11.97 -19.04
CA ASP A 360 -1.60 10.64 -18.45
C ASP A 360 -0.34 9.77 -18.65
N PHE A 361 0.31 9.81 -19.83
CA PHE A 361 1.56 9.09 -20.08
C PHE A 361 2.74 9.64 -19.25
N ALA A 362 2.86 10.96 -19.13
CA ALA A 362 3.92 11.59 -18.34
C ALA A 362 3.79 11.26 -16.84
N ILE A 363 2.57 11.32 -16.30
CA ILE A 363 2.31 10.92 -14.91
C ILE A 363 2.54 9.41 -14.74
N ALA A 364 2.16 8.58 -15.72
CA ALA A 364 2.40 7.14 -15.66
C ALA A 364 3.90 6.81 -15.59
N ALA A 365 4.74 7.48 -16.40
CA ALA A 365 6.19 7.33 -16.33
C ALA A 365 6.72 7.72 -14.94
N GLU A 366 6.27 8.84 -14.39
CA GLU A 366 6.69 9.31 -13.07
C GLU A 366 6.24 8.37 -11.93
N LEU A 367 5.07 7.74 -12.06
CA LEU A 367 4.60 6.71 -11.14
C LEU A 367 5.44 5.42 -11.26
N GLN A 368 5.84 5.05 -12.47
CA GLN A 368 6.69 3.88 -12.72
C GLN A 368 8.09 4.06 -12.10
N ASP A 369 8.70 5.24 -12.24
CA ASP A 369 10.00 5.58 -11.64
C ASP A 369 9.96 5.50 -10.10
N ARG A 370 8.78 5.68 -9.52
CA ARG A 370 8.52 5.53 -8.07
C ARG A 370 8.18 4.10 -7.66
N GLY A 371 8.14 3.15 -8.61
CA GLY A 371 7.80 1.75 -8.39
C GLY A 371 6.30 1.46 -8.23
N LEU A 372 5.42 2.42 -8.54
CA LEU A 372 3.95 2.26 -8.46
C LEU A 372 3.41 1.62 -9.75
N THR A 373 3.97 0.48 -10.13
CA THR A 373 3.82 -0.13 -11.46
C THR A 373 2.37 -0.41 -11.86
N LYS A 374 1.55 -0.96 -10.95
CA LYS A 374 0.13 -1.18 -11.25
C LYS A 374 -0.61 0.13 -11.52
N MET A 375 -0.38 1.14 -10.70
CA MET A 375 -0.98 2.47 -10.88
C MET A 375 -0.56 3.12 -12.20
N ALA A 376 0.74 3.08 -12.52
CA ALA A 376 1.31 3.55 -13.77
C ALA A 376 0.68 2.84 -14.97
N THR A 377 0.57 1.52 -14.91
CA THR A 377 -0.04 0.69 -15.96
C THR A 377 -1.51 1.06 -16.21
N GLU A 378 -2.30 1.19 -15.14
CA GLU A 378 -3.71 1.54 -15.25
C GLU A 378 -3.91 2.95 -15.83
N LEU A 379 -3.07 3.92 -15.46
CA LEU A 379 -3.11 5.28 -16.01
C LEU A 379 -2.68 5.32 -17.49
N TYR A 380 -1.60 4.59 -17.83
CA TYR A 380 -1.13 4.42 -19.19
C TYR A 380 -2.23 3.86 -20.10
N GLU A 381 -2.94 2.82 -19.66
CA GLU A 381 -4.05 2.22 -20.41
C GLU A 381 -5.22 3.19 -20.62
N GLY A 382 -5.48 4.06 -19.63
CA GLY A 382 -6.40 5.19 -19.77
C GLY A 382 -5.99 6.15 -20.89
N GLY A 383 -4.73 6.56 -20.91
CA GLY A 383 -4.17 7.41 -21.97
C GLY A 383 -4.25 6.77 -23.36
N VAL A 384 -3.98 5.47 -23.48
CA VAL A 384 -4.14 4.71 -24.74
C VAL A 384 -5.61 4.70 -25.20
N ALA A 385 -6.56 4.53 -24.28
CA ALA A 385 -7.97 4.56 -24.61
C ALA A 385 -8.43 5.92 -25.15
N ILE A 386 -7.85 7.02 -24.67
CA ILE A 386 -8.07 8.37 -25.22
C ILE A 386 -7.44 8.46 -26.62
N ALA A 387 -6.16 8.12 -26.76
CA ALA A 387 -5.42 8.20 -28.03
C ALA A 387 -6.12 7.45 -29.18
N ARG A 388 -6.69 6.26 -28.90
CA ARG A 388 -7.42 5.45 -29.89
C ARG A 388 -8.71 6.09 -30.41
N ARG A 389 -9.30 7.04 -29.66
CA ARG A 389 -10.52 7.76 -30.08
C ARG A 389 -10.22 9.00 -30.90
N LEU A 390 -8.97 9.47 -30.92
CA LEU A 390 -8.54 10.63 -31.69
C LEU A 390 -8.36 10.28 -33.18
N GLY A 391 -8.39 11.31 -34.03
CA GLY A 391 -8.15 11.18 -35.47
C GLY A 391 -7.11 12.19 -35.97
N GLY A 392 -6.51 11.91 -37.14
CA GLY A 392 -5.56 12.82 -37.80
C GLY A 392 -4.32 13.14 -36.96
N ALA A 393 -3.84 14.39 -37.05
CA ALA A 393 -2.62 14.85 -36.38
C ALA A 393 -2.68 14.78 -34.84
N GLU A 394 -3.87 14.95 -34.24
CA GLU A 394 -4.05 14.81 -32.79
C GLU A 394 -3.76 13.38 -32.32
N ARG A 395 -4.13 12.38 -33.14
CA ARG A 395 -3.81 10.98 -32.87
C ARG A 395 -2.31 10.74 -32.94
N ASP A 396 -1.62 11.27 -33.95
CA ASP A 396 -0.17 11.09 -34.08
C ASP A 396 0.59 11.63 -32.86
N VAL A 397 0.21 12.83 -32.42
CA VAL A 397 0.77 13.47 -31.22
C VAL A 397 0.55 12.60 -29.98
N ALA A 398 -0.66 12.07 -29.78
CA ALA A 398 -0.96 11.18 -28.67
C ALA A 398 -0.24 9.82 -28.76
N LEU A 399 -0.09 9.26 -29.95
CA LEU A 399 0.60 7.98 -30.18
C LEU A 399 2.11 8.09 -29.96
N VAL A 400 2.76 9.20 -30.35
CA VAL A 400 4.17 9.44 -30.03
C VAL A 400 4.37 9.48 -28.51
N ALA A 401 3.48 10.15 -27.78
CA ALA A 401 3.51 10.15 -26.32
C ALA A 401 3.23 8.75 -25.73
N ALA A 402 2.33 7.98 -26.34
CA ALA A 402 2.04 6.59 -25.93
C ALA A 402 3.25 5.67 -26.13
N ILE A 403 4.04 5.87 -27.18
CA ILE A 403 5.28 5.14 -27.46
C ILE A 403 6.35 5.47 -26.41
N ASN A 404 6.57 6.75 -26.15
CA ASN A 404 7.56 7.17 -25.14
C ASN A 404 7.14 6.70 -23.74
N GLY A 405 5.86 6.82 -23.39
CA GLY A 405 5.30 6.27 -22.16
C GLY A 405 5.45 4.74 -22.08
N ALA A 406 5.23 4.02 -23.19
CA ALA A 406 5.44 2.57 -23.22
C ALA A 406 6.89 2.20 -22.93
N ILE A 407 7.85 2.94 -23.50
CA ILE A 407 9.29 2.72 -23.27
C ILE A 407 9.61 2.97 -21.79
N SER A 408 9.14 4.06 -21.19
CA SER A 408 9.33 4.35 -19.76
C SER A 408 8.72 3.29 -18.84
N LEU A 409 7.70 2.57 -19.29
CA LEU A 409 7.04 1.49 -18.54
C LEU A 409 7.60 0.09 -18.85
N ASP A 410 8.70 -0.03 -19.61
CA ASP A 410 9.25 -1.29 -20.12
C ASP A 410 8.24 -2.12 -20.96
N ARG A 411 7.30 -1.46 -21.62
CA ARG A 411 6.24 -2.03 -22.49
C ARG A 411 6.59 -1.92 -23.97
N THR A 412 7.80 -2.29 -24.36
CA THR A 412 8.31 -2.11 -25.74
C THR A 412 7.47 -2.80 -26.82
N THR A 413 6.78 -3.89 -26.48
CA THR A 413 5.81 -4.54 -27.39
C THR A 413 4.63 -3.64 -27.74
N ASP A 414 4.13 -2.86 -26.78
CA ASP A 414 3.06 -1.89 -27.04
C ASP A 414 3.60 -0.74 -27.89
N ALA A 415 4.81 -0.25 -27.59
CA ALA A 415 5.49 0.77 -28.37
C ALA A 415 5.60 0.37 -29.86
N LEU A 416 6.01 -0.86 -30.13
CA LEU A 416 6.06 -1.44 -31.48
C LEU A 416 4.69 -1.50 -32.15
N ALA A 417 3.65 -1.87 -31.42
CA ALA A 417 2.29 -2.01 -31.96
C ALA A 417 1.69 -0.67 -32.42
N PHE A 418 2.15 0.47 -31.88
CA PHE A 418 1.69 1.80 -32.28
C PHE A 418 2.42 2.38 -33.50
N LEU A 419 3.61 1.90 -33.84
CA LEU A 419 4.39 2.44 -34.96
C LEU A 419 3.65 2.42 -36.32
N PRO A 420 2.93 1.35 -36.70
CA PRO A 420 2.21 1.30 -37.98
C PRO A 420 1.08 2.33 -38.11
N ASP A 421 0.58 2.83 -36.97
CA ASP A 421 -0.52 3.78 -36.91
C ASP A 421 -0.08 5.24 -37.04
N LEU A 422 1.24 5.53 -36.99
CA LEU A 422 1.77 6.88 -37.14
C LEU A 422 1.79 7.33 -38.59
N THR A 423 1.33 8.56 -38.86
CA THR A 423 1.59 9.19 -40.16
C THR A 423 3.08 9.55 -40.29
N LYS A 424 3.61 9.63 -41.52
CA LYS A 424 5.02 9.97 -41.77
C LYS A 424 5.29 11.45 -41.46
N THR A 425 5.73 11.76 -40.24
CA THR A 425 6.10 13.11 -39.78
C THR A 425 7.52 13.12 -39.19
N GLN A 426 8.05 14.30 -38.84
CA GLN A 426 9.35 14.42 -38.16
C GLN A 426 9.34 13.79 -36.74
N ALA A 427 8.22 13.90 -36.02
CA ALA A 427 8.05 13.30 -34.69
C ALA A 427 8.06 11.76 -34.75
N THR A 428 7.71 11.18 -35.90
CA THR A 428 7.77 9.74 -36.16
C THR A 428 9.21 9.22 -36.18
N SER A 429 10.18 9.99 -36.69
CA SER A 429 11.59 9.57 -36.75
C SER A 429 12.19 9.36 -35.35
N ASP A 430 11.96 10.32 -34.45
CA ASP A 430 12.42 10.28 -33.06
C ASP A 430 11.77 9.12 -32.29
N ALA A 431 10.44 8.96 -32.40
CA ALA A 431 9.72 7.86 -31.77
C ALA A 431 10.25 6.48 -32.22
N VAL A 432 10.47 6.28 -33.53
CA VAL A 432 11.03 5.03 -34.08
C VAL A 432 12.45 4.80 -33.57
N ALA A 433 13.29 5.84 -33.50
CA ALA A 433 14.64 5.75 -32.97
C ALA A 433 14.66 5.31 -31.49
N ASN A 434 13.77 5.88 -30.68
CA ASN A 434 13.63 5.50 -29.26
C ASN A 434 13.17 4.04 -29.10
N VAL A 435 12.24 3.56 -29.94
CA VAL A 435 11.85 2.14 -29.94
C VAL A 435 13.02 1.24 -30.36
N ALA A 436 13.76 1.60 -31.42
CA ALA A 436 14.93 0.84 -31.86
C ALA A 436 16.00 0.74 -30.76
N LYS A 437 16.26 1.85 -30.06
CA LYS A 437 17.16 1.88 -28.90
C LYS A 437 16.67 1.01 -27.75
N SER A 438 15.38 1.10 -27.39
CA SER A 438 14.77 0.26 -26.34
C SER A 438 14.84 -1.23 -26.68
N LEU A 439 14.60 -1.61 -27.94
CA LEU A 439 14.76 -2.99 -28.41
C LEU A 439 16.20 -3.47 -28.33
N ALA A 440 17.16 -2.63 -28.72
CA ALA A 440 18.58 -2.94 -28.61
C ALA A 440 19.00 -3.14 -27.14
N ASP A 441 18.51 -2.30 -26.22
CA ASP A 441 18.78 -2.42 -24.78
C ASP A 441 18.16 -3.68 -24.16
N GLN A 442 17.15 -4.29 -24.81
CA GLN A 442 16.52 -5.56 -24.44
C GLN A 442 17.05 -6.77 -25.23
N ASP A 443 18.22 -6.64 -25.88
CA ASP A 443 18.88 -7.67 -26.70
C ASP A 443 18.06 -8.14 -27.93
N ARG A 444 17.04 -7.39 -28.36
CA ARG A 444 16.24 -7.64 -29.56
C ARG A 444 16.82 -6.94 -30.79
N ILE A 445 18.12 -7.15 -31.02
CA ILE A 445 18.92 -6.43 -32.02
C ILE A 445 18.34 -6.53 -33.45
N PRO A 446 17.90 -7.70 -33.97
CA PRO A 446 17.36 -7.77 -35.33
C PRO A 446 16.10 -6.92 -35.53
N GLU A 447 15.25 -6.83 -34.51
CA GLU A 447 14.05 -6.00 -34.55
C GLU A 447 14.40 -4.51 -34.49
N ALA A 448 15.40 -4.13 -33.70
CA ALA A 448 15.92 -2.76 -33.66
C ALA A 448 16.50 -2.32 -35.01
N GLU A 449 17.27 -3.18 -35.67
CA GLU A 449 17.86 -2.90 -36.99
C GLU A 449 16.80 -2.76 -38.08
N ALA A 450 15.73 -3.56 -38.01
CA ALA A 450 14.61 -3.50 -38.95
C ALA A 450 13.89 -2.14 -38.93
N LEU A 451 14.03 -1.36 -37.85
CA LEU A 451 13.44 -0.02 -37.72
C LEU A 451 14.32 1.10 -38.32
N LEU A 452 15.63 0.88 -38.51
CA LEU A 452 16.56 1.90 -39.03
C LEU A 452 16.16 2.54 -40.38
N PRO A 453 15.56 1.82 -41.35
CA PRO A 453 15.08 2.42 -42.59
C PRO A 453 13.97 3.47 -42.37
N SER A 454 13.24 3.38 -41.25
CA SER A 454 12.15 4.28 -40.88
C SER A 454 12.62 5.50 -40.07
N VAL A 455 13.89 5.53 -39.62
CA VAL A 455 14.51 6.67 -38.94
C VAL A 455 15.15 7.58 -39.99
N THR A 456 14.51 8.71 -40.27
CA THR A 456 14.85 9.57 -41.41
C THR A 456 15.74 10.75 -41.05
N ARG A 457 15.80 11.17 -39.78
CA ARG A 457 16.68 12.25 -39.32
C ARG A 457 18.03 11.69 -38.88
N ASP A 458 19.11 12.32 -39.35
CA ASP A 458 20.48 11.89 -39.04
C ASP A 458 20.77 11.85 -37.53
N LYS A 459 20.30 12.85 -36.76
CA LYS A 459 20.46 12.88 -35.31
C LYS A 459 19.81 11.65 -34.63
N ASP A 460 18.56 11.36 -34.98
CA ASP A 460 17.80 10.26 -34.38
C ASP A 460 18.39 8.90 -34.84
N ARG A 461 18.90 8.86 -36.08
CA ARG A 461 19.59 7.70 -36.65
C ARG A 461 20.89 7.41 -35.93
N ASP A 462 21.70 8.43 -35.65
CA ASP A 462 22.93 8.32 -34.85
C ASP A 462 22.63 7.77 -33.46
N GLU A 463 21.57 8.26 -32.80
CA GLU A 463 21.16 7.79 -31.48
C GLU A 463 20.67 6.32 -31.50
N ALA A 464 19.87 5.93 -32.49
CA ALA A 464 19.44 4.55 -32.66
C ALA A 464 20.64 3.61 -32.94
N LEU A 465 21.54 4.02 -33.84
CA LEU A 465 22.76 3.28 -34.16
C LEU A 465 23.70 3.18 -32.95
N SER A 466 23.75 4.19 -32.08
CA SER A 466 24.58 4.13 -30.86
C SER A 466 24.05 3.10 -29.86
N GLY A 467 22.73 3.01 -29.71
CA GLY A 467 22.07 1.96 -28.94
C GLY A 467 22.34 0.56 -29.51
N ILE A 468 22.06 0.36 -30.81
CA ILE A 468 22.24 -0.92 -31.51
C ILE A 468 23.70 -1.36 -31.50
N GLY A 469 24.64 -0.46 -31.86
CA GLY A 469 26.06 -0.75 -31.90
C GLY A 469 26.59 -1.17 -30.53
N ARG A 470 26.18 -0.48 -29.46
CA ARG A 470 26.54 -0.85 -28.10
C ARG A 470 25.98 -2.22 -27.71
N ALA A 471 24.72 -2.52 -28.04
CA ALA A 471 24.11 -3.82 -27.76
C ALA A 471 24.84 -4.96 -28.49
N LYS A 472 25.19 -4.76 -29.77
CA LYS A 472 25.99 -5.72 -30.56
C LYS A 472 27.34 -6.02 -29.93
N VAL A 473 28.07 -4.99 -29.49
CA VAL A 473 29.37 -5.15 -28.82
C VAL A 473 29.22 -5.94 -27.53
N LYS A 474 28.19 -5.68 -26.73
CA LYS A 474 27.90 -6.47 -25.51
C LYS A 474 27.58 -7.93 -25.79
N ALA A 475 26.92 -8.20 -26.91
CA ALA A 475 26.64 -9.55 -27.39
C ALA A 475 27.86 -10.24 -28.04
N GLY A 476 28.99 -9.54 -28.18
CA GLY A 476 30.24 -10.06 -28.75
C GLY A 476 30.43 -9.79 -30.25
N ASP A 477 29.48 -9.12 -30.92
CA ASP A 477 29.60 -8.70 -32.31
C ASP A 477 30.40 -7.38 -32.43
N LEU A 478 31.72 -7.51 -32.33
CA LEU A 478 32.64 -6.38 -32.47
C LEU A 478 32.61 -5.76 -33.87
N ALA A 479 32.46 -6.59 -34.91
CA ALA A 479 32.37 -6.13 -36.30
C ALA A 479 31.12 -5.26 -36.52
N GLY A 480 29.98 -5.65 -35.95
CA GLY A 480 28.77 -4.84 -35.93
C GLY A 480 28.93 -3.52 -35.18
N GLY A 481 29.69 -3.53 -34.08
CA GLY A 481 30.10 -2.31 -33.37
C GLY A 481 30.91 -1.34 -34.25
N GLU A 482 31.90 -1.85 -35.00
CA GLU A 482 32.69 -1.04 -35.94
C GLU A 482 31.84 -0.44 -37.06
N LEU A 483 30.89 -1.22 -37.59
CA LEU A 483 29.96 -0.74 -38.62
C LEU A 483 29.10 0.40 -38.08
N ALA A 484 28.60 0.29 -36.84
CA ALA A 484 27.87 1.37 -36.18
C ALA A 484 28.75 2.63 -36.01
N ILE A 485 29.98 2.49 -35.52
CA ILE A 485 30.94 3.60 -35.36
C ILE A 485 31.24 4.32 -36.69
N LYS A 486 31.31 3.57 -37.79
CA LYS A 486 31.51 4.14 -39.15
C LYS A 486 30.28 4.90 -39.64
N ALA A 487 29.08 4.49 -39.23
CA ALA A 487 27.82 5.07 -39.64
C ALA A 487 27.39 6.28 -38.78
N ILE A 488 27.85 6.39 -37.53
CA ILE A 488 27.50 7.48 -36.61
C ILE A 488 28.35 8.73 -36.88
N GLY A 489 27.68 9.86 -37.12
CA GLY A 489 28.33 11.17 -37.30
C GLY A 489 28.61 11.90 -35.98
N ASN A 490 27.68 11.83 -35.03
CA ASN A 490 27.77 12.49 -33.73
C ASN A 490 28.89 11.91 -32.84
N LEU A 491 29.80 12.76 -32.37
CA LEU A 491 30.98 12.33 -31.58
C LEU A 491 30.62 11.68 -30.25
N ARG A 492 29.54 12.15 -29.60
CA ARG A 492 29.07 11.65 -28.31
C ARG A 492 28.50 10.24 -28.48
N ASP A 493 27.60 10.05 -29.44
CA ASP A 493 27.01 8.75 -29.77
C ASP A 493 28.07 7.73 -30.23
N LYS A 494 29.04 8.20 -31.02
CA LYS A 494 30.18 7.38 -31.46
C LYS A 494 31.06 6.97 -30.27
N GLY A 495 31.38 7.92 -29.38
CA GLY A 495 32.15 7.70 -28.16
C GLY A 495 31.51 6.66 -27.24
N ARG A 496 30.17 6.65 -27.16
CA ARG A 496 29.41 5.66 -26.38
C ARG A 496 29.63 4.22 -26.85
N VAL A 497 29.65 3.98 -28.17
CA VAL A 497 29.93 2.65 -28.73
C VAL A 497 31.41 2.29 -28.58
N GLN A 498 32.30 3.23 -28.87
CA GLN A 498 33.75 3.05 -28.73
C GLN A 498 34.17 2.72 -27.28
N SER A 499 33.53 3.33 -26.28
CA SER A 499 33.77 3.04 -24.85
C SER A 499 33.37 1.61 -24.48
N GLU A 500 32.24 1.12 -24.98
CA GLU A 500 31.86 -0.30 -24.78
C GLU A 500 32.78 -1.24 -25.55
N MET A 501 33.26 -0.87 -26.75
CA MET A 501 34.24 -1.66 -27.50
C MET A 501 35.57 -1.77 -26.76
N ALA A 502 36.09 -0.66 -26.23
CA ALA A 502 37.31 -0.67 -25.43
C ALA A 502 37.18 -1.63 -24.23
N ARG A 503 36.04 -1.58 -23.53
CA ARG A 503 35.73 -2.51 -22.44
C ARG A 503 35.64 -3.96 -22.92
N ALA A 504 35.02 -4.22 -24.07
CA ALA A 504 34.89 -5.56 -24.62
C ALA A 504 36.25 -6.18 -24.99
N TYR A 505 37.16 -5.40 -25.60
CA TYR A 505 38.54 -5.81 -25.85
C TYR A 505 39.30 -6.09 -24.54
N ALA A 506 39.16 -5.22 -23.54
CA ALA A 506 39.77 -5.42 -22.23
C ALA A 506 39.29 -6.71 -21.54
N LYS A 507 37.99 -7.02 -21.62
CA LYS A 507 37.43 -8.29 -21.13
C LYS A 507 38.00 -9.53 -21.82
N GLN A 508 38.40 -9.40 -23.09
CA GLN A 508 39.05 -10.45 -23.86
C GLN A 508 40.58 -10.53 -23.60
N GLY A 509 41.12 -9.61 -22.79
CA GLY A 509 42.55 -9.50 -22.50
C GLY A 509 43.35 -8.74 -23.57
N ASP A 510 42.69 -8.18 -24.58
CA ASP A 510 43.34 -7.38 -25.63
C ASP A 510 43.42 -5.91 -25.22
N PHE A 511 44.36 -5.61 -24.34
CA PHE A 511 44.57 -4.24 -23.86
C PHE A 511 45.14 -3.31 -24.93
N GLY A 512 45.80 -3.84 -25.97
CA GLY A 512 46.33 -3.04 -27.07
C GLY A 512 45.21 -2.44 -27.91
N GLU A 513 44.24 -3.26 -28.29
CA GLU A 513 43.04 -2.81 -29.00
C GLU A 513 42.15 -1.94 -28.10
N ALA A 514 42.02 -2.27 -26.82
CA ALA A 514 41.29 -1.43 -25.86
C ALA A 514 41.86 0.00 -25.80
N GLN A 515 43.19 0.14 -25.75
CA GLN A 515 43.86 1.45 -25.75
C GLN A 515 43.71 2.18 -27.09
N SER A 516 43.76 1.45 -28.21
CA SER A 516 43.55 2.01 -29.55
C SER A 516 42.13 2.57 -29.68
N MET A 517 41.12 1.85 -29.16
CA MET A 517 39.74 2.33 -29.10
C MET A 517 39.62 3.59 -28.24
N ILE A 518 40.21 3.63 -27.05
CA ILE A 518 40.21 4.81 -26.17
C ILE A 518 40.82 6.03 -26.87
N ALA A 519 41.95 5.85 -27.58
CA ALA A 519 42.61 6.93 -28.30
C ALA A 519 41.77 7.48 -29.47
N ALA A 520 40.85 6.68 -30.01
CA ALA A 520 39.94 7.06 -31.07
C ALA A 520 38.69 7.82 -30.58
N ILE A 521 38.42 7.85 -29.28
CA ILE A 521 37.30 8.60 -28.69
C ILE A 521 37.63 10.09 -28.69
N LYS A 522 36.73 10.90 -29.25
CA LYS A 522 36.86 12.38 -29.31
C LYS A 522 36.05 13.11 -28.26
N ASP A 523 35.03 12.47 -27.71
CA ASP A 523 34.24 13.00 -26.60
C ASP A 523 34.99 12.78 -25.28
N GLU A 524 35.26 13.86 -24.55
CA GLU A 524 36.09 13.83 -23.33
C GLU A 524 35.49 12.95 -22.23
N ASN A 525 34.17 13.04 -22.02
CA ASN A 525 33.47 12.27 -21.00
C ASN A 525 33.50 10.77 -21.32
N TYR A 526 33.22 10.38 -22.57
CA TYR A 526 33.32 8.96 -22.94
C TYR A 526 34.75 8.44 -22.98
N GLN A 527 35.74 9.29 -23.20
CA GLN A 527 37.14 8.90 -23.12
C GLN A 527 37.52 8.58 -21.66
N ILE A 528 37.12 9.41 -20.70
CA ILE A 528 37.29 9.17 -19.26
C ILE A 528 36.54 7.89 -18.86
N GLU A 529 35.27 7.76 -19.25
CA GLU A 529 34.46 6.57 -18.97
C GLU A 529 35.12 5.29 -19.51
N ALA A 530 35.67 5.33 -20.73
CA ALA A 530 36.35 4.19 -21.33
C ALA A 530 37.63 3.82 -20.57
N LEU A 531 38.44 4.80 -20.15
CA LEU A 531 39.63 4.57 -19.32
C LEU A 531 39.25 3.87 -18.00
N LEU A 532 38.22 4.36 -17.30
CA LEU A 532 37.75 3.79 -16.04
C LEU A 532 37.14 2.39 -16.22
N ARG A 533 36.36 2.18 -17.29
CA ARG A 533 35.80 0.87 -17.61
C ARG A 533 36.88 -0.16 -17.92
N VAL A 534 37.89 0.20 -18.70
CA VAL A 534 39.02 -0.70 -18.99
C VAL A 534 39.80 -1.00 -17.71
N ALA A 535 40.10 0.01 -16.91
CA ALA A 535 40.78 -0.17 -15.62
C ALA A 535 40.00 -1.11 -14.68
N LYS A 536 38.66 -1.02 -14.64
CA LYS A 536 37.81 -1.90 -13.84
C LYS A 536 37.86 -3.38 -14.22
N GLU A 537 38.11 -3.69 -15.49
CA GLU A 537 38.22 -5.08 -15.97
C GLU A 537 39.63 -5.67 -15.71
N MET A 538 40.60 -4.84 -15.29
CA MET A 538 41.94 -5.30 -14.91
C MET A 538 41.92 -6.01 -13.56
N ARG A 539 42.66 -7.11 -13.42
CA ARG A 539 42.78 -7.82 -12.14
C ARG A 539 43.71 -7.07 -11.20
N VAL A 540 43.15 -6.46 -10.17
CA VAL A 540 43.89 -5.79 -9.09
C VAL A 540 44.80 -6.83 -8.40
N GLY A 541 46.09 -6.79 -8.70
CA GLY A 541 47.12 -7.69 -8.15
C GLY A 541 48.18 -8.15 -9.15
N THR A 542 47.79 -8.44 -10.40
CA THR A 542 48.73 -8.87 -11.46
C THR A 542 49.13 -7.74 -12.40
N GLU A 543 48.28 -6.70 -12.53
CA GLU A 543 48.46 -5.60 -13.50
C GLU A 543 48.35 -4.23 -12.82
N LYS A 544 48.83 -4.13 -11.57
CA LYS A 544 48.65 -2.95 -10.71
C LYS A 544 49.17 -1.65 -11.35
N ASP A 545 50.34 -1.70 -11.99
CA ASP A 545 50.95 -0.51 -12.60
C ASP A 545 50.14 -0.03 -13.82
N ALA A 546 49.61 -0.95 -14.62
CA ALA A 546 48.78 -0.62 -15.77
C ALA A 546 47.40 -0.09 -15.35
N PHE A 547 46.83 -0.61 -14.26
CA PHE A 547 45.63 -0.04 -13.63
C PHE A 547 45.87 1.43 -13.22
N HIS A 548 46.94 1.70 -12.47
CA HIS A 548 47.26 3.06 -12.04
C HIS A 548 47.56 3.98 -13.24
N ALA A 549 48.23 3.49 -14.28
CA ALA A 549 48.47 4.27 -15.49
C ALA A 549 47.17 4.69 -16.20
N LEU A 550 46.15 3.83 -16.24
CA LEU A 550 44.83 4.20 -16.78
C LEU A 550 44.09 5.19 -15.89
N VAL A 551 44.15 5.00 -14.57
CA VAL A 551 43.56 5.94 -13.60
C VAL A 551 44.24 7.31 -13.68
N ASP A 552 45.56 7.36 -13.79
CA ASP A 552 46.32 8.62 -13.93
C ASP A 552 45.97 9.34 -15.24
N ARG A 553 45.80 8.60 -16.34
CA ARG A 553 45.31 9.16 -17.61
C ARG A 553 43.88 9.69 -17.48
N ALA A 554 42.99 8.97 -16.80
CA ALA A 554 41.63 9.44 -16.54
C ALA A 554 41.66 10.72 -15.70
N LEU A 555 42.50 10.76 -14.66
CA LEU A 555 42.69 11.93 -13.83
C LEU A 555 43.22 13.13 -14.60
N GLN A 556 44.21 12.93 -15.48
CA GLN A 556 44.73 13.99 -16.35
C GLN A 556 43.67 14.54 -17.30
N ALA A 557 42.85 13.67 -17.88
CA ALA A 557 41.73 14.08 -18.73
C ALA A 557 40.67 14.86 -17.92
N THR A 558 40.32 14.38 -16.72
CA THR A 558 39.40 15.07 -15.79
C THR A 558 39.94 16.44 -15.36
N ASP A 559 41.24 16.53 -15.01
CA ASP A 559 41.91 17.78 -14.62
C ASP A 559 41.83 18.84 -15.75
N ALA A 560 41.82 18.41 -17.01
CA ALA A 560 41.74 19.27 -18.19
C ALA A 560 40.32 19.74 -18.55
N GLN A 561 39.26 19.18 -17.94
CA GLN A 561 37.88 19.52 -18.27
C GLN A 561 37.52 20.94 -17.83
N ALA A 562 36.89 21.68 -18.75
CA ALA A 562 36.45 23.06 -18.50
C ALA A 562 35.21 23.13 -17.60
N ASP A 563 34.23 22.26 -17.81
CA ASP A 563 32.99 22.23 -17.03
C ASP A 563 33.24 21.67 -15.63
N ALA A 564 32.93 22.48 -14.60
CA ALA A 564 33.21 22.11 -13.22
C ALA A 564 32.34 20.97 -12.71
N LYS A 565 31.10 20.83 -13.21
CA LYS A 565 30.16 19.81 -12.77
C LYS A 565 30.55 18.46 -13.35
N ASP A 566 30.87 18.40 -14.64
CA ASP A 566 31.36 17.18 -15.28
C ASP A 566 32.68 16.74 -14.65
N ARG A 567 33.58 17.69 -14.37
CA ARG A 567 34.86 17.43 -13.69
C ARG A 567 34.66 16.80 -12.29
N ASP A 568 33.78 17.36 -11.47
CA ASP A 568 33.50 16.82 -10.13
C ASP A 568 32.83 15.44 -10.17
N ASN A 569 31.93 15.19 -11.13
CA ASN A 569 31.34 13.87 -11.35
C ASN A 569 32.41 12.84 -11.77
N ASN A 570 33.31 13.21 -12.69
CA ASN A 570 34.38 12.32 -13.13
C ASN A 570 35.41 12.04 -12.01
N TYR A 571 35.68 13.00 -11.11
CA TYR A 571 36.45 12.72 -9.89
C TYR A 571 35.74 11.72 -8.97
N LEU A 572 34.41 11.83 -8.81
CA LEU A 572 33.63 10.86 -8.04
C LEU A 572 33.73 9.45 -8.64
N ASP A 573 33.63 9.31 -9.96
CA ASP A 573 33.76 8.02 -10.67
C ASP A 573 35.16 7.41 -10.47
N ILE A 574 36.22 8.24 -10.51
CA ILE A 574 37.59 7.81 -10.17
C ILE A 574 37.66 7.33 -8.71
N VAL A 575 37.08 8.07 -7.77
CA VAL A 575 37.05 7.70 -6.34
C VAL A 575 36.26 6.41 -6.13
N GLU A 576 35.16 6.19 -6.84
CA GLU A 576 34.38 4.95 -6.79
C GLU A 576 35.20 3.75 -7.27
N LEU A 577 35.91 3.88 -8.39
CA LEU A 577 36.79 2.84 -8.90
C LEU A 577 37.92 2.51 -7.91
N LEU A 578 38.58 3.52 -7.35
CA LEU A 578 39.65 3.35 -6.37
C LEU A 578 39.13 2.73 -5.06
N SER A 579 37.98 3.19 -4.57
CA SER A 579 37.35 2.68 -3.34
C SER A 579 36.91 1.23 -3.48
N SER A 580 36.31 0.86 -4.61
CA SER A 580 35.94 -0.53 -4.92
C SER A 580 37.16 -1.44 -5.13
N SER A 581 38.27 -0.88 -5.62
CA SER A 581 39.59 -1.54 -5.74
C SER A 581 40.40 -1.55 -4.44
N LYS A 582 39.85 -1.01 -3.34
CA LYS A 582 40.47 -0.92 -2.01
C LYS A 582 41.73 -0.03 -1.93
N ASP A 583 41.95 0.87 -2.89
CA ASP A 583 43.00 1.89 -2.82
C ASP A 583 42.44 3.19 -2.23
N THR A 584 42.22 3.18 -0.91
CA THR A 584 41.62 4.31 -0.19
C THR A 584 42.55 5.51 -0.08
N ASP A 585 43.88 5.32 -0.15
CA ASP A 585 44.84 6.41 -0.02
C ASP A 585 44.90 7.27 -1.28
N MET A 586 44.90 6.66 -2.46
CA MET A 586 44.79 7.43 -3.71
C MET A 586 43.42 8.11 -3.79
N ALA A 587 42.34 7.41 -3.42
CA ALA A 587 41.00 7.98 -3.40
C ALA A 587 40.91 9.25 -2.51
N LYS A 588 41.50 9.21 -1.31
CA LYS A 588 41.55 10.37 -0.39
C LYS A 588 42.24 11.59 -1.00
N ARG A 589 43.28 11.38 -1.83
CA ARG A 589 43.96 12.47 -2.54
C ARG A 589 43.04 13.09 -3.60
N ILE A 590 42.31 12.29 -4.35
CA ILE A 590 41.41 12.78 -5.41
C ILE A 590 40.21 13.54 -4.82
N VAL A 591 39.66 13.09 -3.70
CA VAL A 591 38.55 13.78 -3.01
C VAL A 591 38.87 15.23 -2.67
N GLN A 592 40.13 15.59 -2.43
CA GLN A 592 40.51 16.98 -2.16
C GLN A 592 40.36 17.90 -3.38
N LYS A 593 40.29 17.34 -4.60
CA LYS A 593 40.09 18.09 -5.84
C LYS A 593 38.62 18.40 -6.16
N ILE A 594 37.67 17.72 -5.51
CA ILE A 594 36.23 17.91 -5.72
C ILE A 594 35.80 19.22 -5.06
N ALA A 595 35.16 20.11 -5.83
CA ALA A 595 34.71 21.41 -5.35
C ALA A 595 33.29 21.37 -4.79
N ASP A 596 32.37 20.63 -5.43
CA ASP A 596 30.99 20.49 -4.96
C ASP A 596 30.92 19.66 -3.66
N ASP A 597 30.39 20.28 -2.61
CA ASP A 597 30.32 19.68 -1.28
C ASP A 597 29.48 18.40 -1.22
N LYS A 598 28.42 18.28 -2.03
CA LYS A 598 27.55 17.10 -2.04
C LYS A 598 28.24 15.93 -2.74
N ILE A 599 28.90 16.19 -3.87
CA ILE A 599 29.70 15.19 -4.58
C ILE A 599 30.87 14.76 -3.69
N LYS A 600 31.55 15.71 -3.04
CA LYS A 600 32.64 15.44 -2.10
C LYS A 600 32.19 14.58 -0.92
N ALA A 601 31.01 14.86 -0.35
CA ALA A 601 30.44 14.05 0.72
C ALA A 601 30.18 12.60 0.28
N LYS A 602 29.61 12.38 -0.91
CA LYS A 602 29.42 11.03 -1.48
C LYS A 602 30.76 10.30 -1.62
N ALA A 603 31.78 10.98 -2.13
CA ALA A 603 33.11 10.42 -2.32
C ALA A 603 33.76 10.04 -0.96
N VAL A 604 33.61 10.89 0.07
CA VAL A 604 34.03 10.58 1.45
C VAL A 604 33.31 9.34 1.97
N GLY A 605 31.99 9.24 1.75
CA GLY A 605 31.19 8.08 2.13
C GLY A 605 31.68 6.77 1.52
N LEU A 606 31.98 6.76 0.21
CA LEU A 606 32.53 5.59 -0.49
C LEU A 606 33.87 5.13 0.13
N ILE A 607 34.76 6.06 0.43
CA ILE A 607 36.06 5.78 1.05
C ILE A 607 35.88 5.25 2.48
N SER A 608 35.01 5.88 3.28
CA SER A 608 34.72 5.43 4.64
C SER A 608 34.13 4.03 4.65
N LYS A 609 33.19 3.74 3.75
CA LYS A 609 32.62 2.40 3.55
C LYS A 609 33.69 1.38 3.18
N SER A 610 34.56 1.70 2.22
CA SER A 610 35.68 0.85 1.81
C SER A 610 36.66 0.60 2.98
N SER A 611 37.02 1.65 3.72
CA SER A 611 37.90 1.55 4.91
C SER A 611 37.28 0.67 6.00
N ALA A 612 35.97 0.78 6.24
CA ALA A 612 35.24 -0.10 7.16
C ALA A 612 35.30 -1.57 6.70
N SER A 613 35.14 -1.84 5.40
CA SER A 613 35.26 -3.20 4.85
C SER A 613 36.67 -3.80 4.98
N LEU A 614 37.70 -2.95 5.14
CA LEU A 614 39.10 -3.33 5.38
C LEU A 614 39.42 -3.53 6.88
N GLY A 615 38.43 -3.38 7.77
CA GLY A 615 38.65 -3.48 9.22
C GLY A 615 39.18 -2.19 9.86
N GLN A 616 39.26 -1.08 9.13
CA GLN A 616 39.80 0.20 9.60
C GLN A 616 38.69 1.09 10.18
N PHE A 617 37.93 0.57 11.16
CA PHE A 617 36.67 1.17 11.61
C PHE A 617 36.80 2.58 12.21
N ASN A 618 37.80 2.81 13.07
CA ASN A 618 38.04 4.14 13.65
C ASN A 618 38.36 5.14 12.53
N GLN A 619 39.23 4.76 11.58
CA GLN A 619 39.57 5.62 10.45
C GLN A 619 38.37 5.92 9.55
N ALA A 620 37.47 4.95 9.36
CA ALA A 620 36.25 5.15 8.57
C ALA A 620 35.33 6.22 9.18
N PHE A 621 35.10 6.17 10.49
CA PHE A 621 34.31 7.19 11.20
C PHE A 621 35.04 8.52 11.30
N ASP A 622 36.34 8.52 11.63
CA ASP A 622 37.14 9.74 11.73
C ASP A 622 37.18 10.49 10.40
N TYR A 623 37.33 9.78 9.29
CA TYR A 623 37.33 10.37 7.96
C TYR A 623 35.97 10.95 7.58
N LEU A 624 34.88 10.25 7.93
CA LEU A 624 33.52 10.74 7.70
C LEU A 624 33.23 11.98 8.57
N ALA A 625 33.62 11.95 9.84
CA ALA A 625 33.46 13.04 10.80
C ALA A 625 34.30 14.28 10.46
N GLY A 626 35.45 14.08 9.82
CA GLY A 626 36.33 15.15 9.34
C GLY A 626 35.75 16.00 8.20
N ASN A 627 34.64 15.57 7.58
CA ASN A 627 33.93 16.35 6.57
C ASN A 627 32.52 16.74 7.06
N THR A 628 32.24 18.04 7.14
CA THR A 628 30.98 18.56 7.71
C THR A 628 29.73 18.03 7.01
N PHE A 629 29.72 18.02 5.67
CA PHE A 629 28.57 17.57 4.88
C PHE A 629 28.37 16.06 5.01
N ALA A 630 29.43 15.27 4.88
CA ALA A 630 29.38 13.81 5.04
C ALA A 630 28.94 13.41 6.46
N ASN A 631 29.43 14.11 7.49
CA ASN A 631 29.05 13.86 8.88
C ASN A 631 27.57 14.16 9.17
N SER A 632 27.01 15.17 8.49
CA SER A 632 25.60 15.49 8.58
C SER A 632 24.68 14.54 7.79
N ASP A 633 25.24 13.78 6.85
CA ASP A 633 24.50 12.81 6.03
C ASP A 633 24.36 11.47 6.76
N GLU A 634 23.17 11.23 7.30
CA GLU A 634 22.85 10.01 8.03
C GLU A 634 22.86 8.75 7.15
N ALA A 635 22.65 8.87 5.83
CA ALA A 635 22.69 7.71 4.94
C ALA A 635 24.12 7.17 4.83
N LEU A 636 25.11 8.06 4.70
CA LEU A 636 26.53 7.67 4.66
C LEU A 636 26.99 7.04 5.98
N ARG A 637 26.57 7.62 7.12
CA ARG A 637 26.84 7.02 8.44
C ARG A 637 26.20 5.65 8.58
N GLY A 638 24.97 5.51 8.09
CA GLY A 638 24.26 4.24 8.00
C GLY A 638 25.03 3.19 7.21
N ASP A 639 25.57 3.55 6.05
CA ASP A 639 26.34 2.62 5.20
C ASP A 639 27.60 2.10 5.90
N VAL A 640 28.29 2.96 6.66
CA VAL A 640 29.44 2.54 7.48
C VAL A 640 28.99 1.56 8.56
N LEU A 641 27.88 1.82 9.27
CA LEU A 641 27.32 0.91 10.28
C LEU A 641 26.94 -0.46 9.68
N VAL A 642 26.38 -0.48 8.48
CA VAL A 642 26.06 -1.71 7.74
C VAL A 642 27.33 -2.53 7.49
N GLU A 643 28.42 -1.91 7.01
CA GLU A 643 29.69 -2.63 6.80
C GLU A 643 30.31 -3.13 8.12
N LEU A 644 30.23 -2.35 9.21
CA LEU A 644 30.67 -2.80 10.53
C LEU A 644 29.94 -4.07 10.99
N SER A 645 28.66 -4.21 10.65
CA SER A 645 27.87 -5.36 11.06
C SER A 645 28.37 -6.69 10.47
N ARG A 646 29.16 -6.67 9.38
CA ARG A 646 29.80 -7.88 8.82
C ARG A 646 30.78 -8.53 9.79
N PHE A 647 31.28 -7.77 10.75
CA PHE A 647 32.23 -8.23 11.76
C PHE A 647 31.47 -8.63 13.02
N PRO A 648 31.43 -9.93 13.38
CA PRO A 648 30.60 -10.44 14.47
C PRO A 648 30.80 -9.74 15.82
N GLU A 649 32.00 -9.27 16.13
CA GLU A 649 32.37 -8.55 17.35
C GLU A 649 31.88 -7.09 17.38
N LEU A 650 31.59 -6.50 16.22
CA LEU A 650 31.11 -5.13 16.09
C LEU A 650 29.61 -5.02 15.83
N LEU A 651 28.90 -6.13 15.60
CA LEU A 651 27.45 -6.16 15.40
C LEU A 651 26.70 -5.34 16.44
N LYS A 652 27.02 -5.53 17.73
CA LYS A 652 26.39 -4.80 18.83
C LYS A 652 26.58 -3.28 18.69
N MET A 653 27.78 -2.84 18.32
CA MET A 653 28.08 -1.43 18.09
C MET A 653 27.31 -0.89 16.87
N ALA A 654 27.27 -1.65 15.78
CA ALA A 654 26.54 -1.28 14.56
C ALA A 654 25.04 -1.12 14.84
N SER A 655 24.40 -2.11 15.47
CA SER A 655 22.97 -2.08 15.82
C SER A 655 22.64 -0.91 16.76
N LEU A 656 23.40 -0.71 17.84
CA LEU A 656 23.20 0.43 18.75
C LEU A 656 23.57 1.78 18.14
N GLY A 657 24.41 1.80 17.10
CA GLY A 657 24.70 2.99 16.31
C GLY A 657 23.54 3.35 15.38
N ALA A 658 22.92 2.34 14.77
CA ALA A 658 21.75 2.52 13.90
C ALA A 658 20.57 3.16 14.65
N THR A 659 20.33 2.78 15.91
CA THR A 659 19.25 3.36 16.73
C THR A 659 19.38 4.88 16.96
N LYS A 660 20.57 5.46 16.72
CA LYS A 660 20.88 6.89 16.88
C LYS A 660 20.62 7.71 15.62
N LEU A 661 20.30 7.08 14.49
CA LEU A 661 19.89 7.77 13.26
C LEU A 661 18.51 8.39 13.47
N ARG A 662 18.33 9.65 13.06
CA ARG A 662 17.10 10.42 13.28
C ARG A 662 16.08 10.18 12.18
N ASP A 663 16.53 10.05 10.92
CA ASP A 663 15.61 9.75 9.83
C ASP A 663 15.13 8.30 9.90
N ASP A 664 13.81 8.14 10.07
CA ASP A 664 13.18 6.83 10.23
C ASP A 664 13.40 5.91 9.03
N ARG A 665 13.36 6.43 7.81
CA ARG A 665 13.53 5.60 6.60
C ARG A 665 14.95 5.13 6.44
N ILE A 666 15.91 6.01 6.71
CA ILE A 666 17.33 5.63 6.71
C ILE A 666 17.57 4.58 7.79
N ARG A 667 17.03 4.76 8.99
CA ARG A 667 17.19 3.82 10.10
C ARG A 667 16.59 2.44 9.82
N VAL A 668 15.39 2.37 9.25
CA VAL A 668 14.77 1.12 8.80
C VAL A 668 15.65 0.44 7.75
N ARG A 669 16.09 1.15 6.70
CA ARG A 669 16.98 0.61 5.66
C ARG A 669 18.27 0.04 6.24
N VAL A 670 18.91 0.77 7.17
CA VAL A 670 20.15 0.34 7.84
C VAL A 670 19.88 -0.90 8.69
N SER A 671 18.82 -0.90 9.48
CA SER A 671 18.43 -2.03 10.33
C SER A 671 18.12 -3.28 9.49
N ARG A 672 17.39 -3.12 8.39
CA ARG A 672 17.11 -4.16 7.40
C ARG A 672 18.40 -4.74 6.81
N SER A 673 19.33 -3.87 6.40
CA SER A 673 20.61 -4.30 5.81
C SER A 673 21.48 -5.04 6.83
N ILE A 674 21.49 -4.61 8.09
CA ILE A 674 22.17 -5.32 9.18
C ILE A 674 21.58 -6.72 9.34
N ALA A 675 20.25 -6.84 9.40
CA ALA A 675 19.55 -8.12 9.51
C ALA A 675 19.88 -9.07 8.34
N GLU A 676 19.89 -8.57 7.10
CA GLU A 676 20.27 -9.35 5.91
C GLU A 676 21.72 -9.85 5.97
N ILE A 677 22.66 -8.99 6.38
CA ILE A 677 24.06 -9.38 6.56
C ILE A 677 24.20 -10.45 7.65
N GLN A 678 23.46 -10.31 8.76
CA GLN A 678 23.50 -11.32 9.82
C GLN A 678 22.91 -12.65 9.36
N LEU A 679 21.77 -12.64 8.66
CA LEU A 679 21.20 -13.86 8.09
C LEU A 679 22.19 -14.53 7.15
N ALA A 680 22.80 -13.79 6.23
CA ALA A 680 23.80 -14.32 5.29
C ALA A 680 25.04 -14.88 6.01
N GLY A 681 25.50 -14.24 7.08
CA GLY A 681 26.64 -14.71 7.87
C GLY A 681 26.33 -15.93 8.76
N LEU A 682 25.06 -16.11 9.12
CA LEU A 682 24.58 -17.23 9.93
C LEU A 682 24.03 -18.40 9.10
N ASP A 683 23.77 -18.19 7.80
CA ASP A 683 23.20 -19.18 6.89
C ASP A 683 24.16 -20.35 6.61
N SER A 684 24.26 -21.24 7.58
CA SER A 684 25.14 -22.41 7.51
C SER A 684 24.66 -23.49 6.51
N PHE A 685 23.46 -23.34 5.94
CA PHE A 685 22.87 -24.31 5.02
C PHE A 685 22.72 -23.77 3.59
N GLY A 686 23.10 -22.53 3.32
CA GLY A 686 22.97 -21.90 2.00
C GLY A 686 21.51 -21.76 1.54
N LEU A 687 20.57 -21.52 2.47
CA LEU A 687 19.16 -21.30 2.16
C LEU A 687 18.91 -19.94 1.48
N GLY A 688 19.87 -19.01 1.61
CA GLY A 688 19.83 -17.68 1.01
C GLY A 688 18.58 -16.91 1.44
N HIS A 689 17.89 -16.32 0.47
CA HIS A 689 16.65 -15.57 0.72
C HIS A 689 15.42 -16.47 0.85
N GLY A 690 15.56 -17.80 0.88
CA GLY A 690 14.40 -18.69 0.78
C GLY A 690 13.77 -18.63 -0.62
N LYS A 691 12.60 -19.25 -0.77
CA LYS A 691 11.88 -19.33 -2.06
C LYS A 691 10.38 -19.38 -1.82
N ASN A 692 9.60 -19.01 -2.84
CA ASN A 692 8.13 -19.11 -2.85
C ASN A 692 7.44 -18.24 -1.79
N LYS A 693 6.11 -18.20 -1.81
CA LYS A 693 5.31 -17.46 -0.82
C LYS A 693 4.83 -18.39 0.30
N PRO A 694 4.42 -17.86 1.47
CA PRO A 694 3.84 -18.67 2.55
C PRO A 694 2.69 -19.60 2.09
N GLU A 695 1.84 -19.13 1.19
CA GLU A 695 0.72 -19.92 0.62
C GLU A 695 1.17 -21.20 -0.13
N ASP A 696 2.37 -21.18 -0.74
CA ASP A 696 2.92 -22.31 -1.49
C ASP A 696 3.33 -23.48 -0.58
N TYR A 697 3.50 -23.21 0.72
CA TYR A 697 3.84 -24.22 1.71
C TYR A 697 2.64 -25.01 2.21
N ARG A 698 1.39 -24.62 1.87
CA ARG A 698 0.17 -25.39 2.19
C ARG A 698 0.22 -26.84 1.71
N LYS A 699 0.83 -27.08 0.54
CA LYS A 699 0.86 -28.40 -0.15
C LYS A 699 2.13 -29.19 0.11
N ARG A 700 3.16 -28.61 0.74
CA ARG A 700 4.46 -29.26 0.95
C ARG A 700 4.42 -30.20 2.16
N THR A 701 3.74 -31.33 2.03
CA THR A 701 4.06 -32.53 2.82
C THR A 701 5.28 -33.19 2.18
N VAL A 702 6.48 -32.64 2.44
CA VAL A 702 7.71 -33.32 2.01
C VAL A 702 7.96 -34.47 2.98
N LYS A 703 7.26 -35.60 2.81
CA LYS A 703 7.66 -36.87 3.42
C LYS A 703 9.04 -37.21 2.89
N VAL A 704 10.08 -36.87 3.64
CA VAL A 704 11.41 -37.44 3.40
C VAL A 704 11.21 -38.96 3.48
N ALA A 705 11.62 -39.69 2.44
CA ALA A 705 11.53 -41.15 2.45
C ALA A 705 12.27 -41.64 3.70
N ALA A 706 11.52 -42.16 4.67
CA ALA A 706 12.09 -42.75 5.87
C ALA A 706 12.97 -43.91 5.42
N THR A 707 14.28 -43.69 5.29
CA THR A 707 15.23 -44.80 5.25
C THR A 707 15.02 -45.55 6.54
N SER A 708 14.54 -46.79 6.44
CA SER A 708 14.40 -47.74 7.52
C SER A 708 15.78 -48.04 8.10
N VAL A 709 16.27 -47.14 8.95
CA VAL A 709 17.47 -47.39 9.76
C VAL A 709 16.98 -48.13 10.99
N GLU A 710 17.34 -49.41 11.08
CA GLU A 710 17.09 -50.25 12.25
C GLU A 710 17.54 -49.53 13.53
N THR A 711 16.62 -49.44 14.49
CA THR A 711 16.79 -48.83 15.81
C THR A 711 17.60 -49.77 16.71
N ASN A 712 18.92 -49.80 16.55
CA ASN A 712 19.80 -50.35 17.58
C ASN A 712 20.24 -49.21 18.50
N ALA A 713 19.41 -48.88 19.50
CA ALA A 713 19.88 -48.14 20.66
C ALA A 713 21.02 -48.96 21.28
N GLY A 714 22.25 -48.42 21.29
CA GLY A 714 23.36 -49.08 21.96
C GLY A 714 23.02 -49.31 23.42
N SER A 715 23.54 -50.39 24.01
CA SER A 715 23.42 -50.66 25.44
C SER A 715 23.82 -49.43 26.27
N SER A 716 23.09 -49.19 27.37
CA SER A 716 23.40 -48.11 28.32
C SER A 716 24.88 -48.18 28.69
N VAL A 717 25.60 -47.08 28.47
CA VAL A 717 27.06 -47.03 28.64
C VAL A 717 27.42 -46.57 30.04
N PHE A 718 26.57 -45.73 30.63
CA PHE A 718 26.72 -45.20 31.97
C PHE A 718 25.34 -44.79 32.51
N GLY A 719 25.10 -44.95 33.81
CA GLY A 719 23.84 -44.54 34.43
C GLY A 719 23.98 -44.38 35.92
N ASN A 720 23.10 -43.58 36.50
CA ASN A 720 22.88 -43.47 37.94
C ASN A 720 21.39 -43.66 38.24
N ASN A 721 20.98 -43.50 39.50
CA ASN A 721 19.59 -43.67 39.91
C ASN A 721 18.62 -42.67 39.24
N ALA A 722 19.13 -41.58 38.66
CA ALA A 722 18.35 -40.49 38.10
C ALA A 722 18.27 -40.53 36.57
N LEU A 723 19.40 -40.70 35.89
CA LEU A 723 19.54 -40.66 34.42
C LEU A 723 20.39 -41.83 33.91
N LYS A 724 20.17 -42.23 32.66
CA LYS A 724 20.99 -43.19 31.91
C LYS A 724 21.44 -42.56 30.59
N LEU A 725 22.69 -42.82 30.21
CA LEU A 725 23.31 -42.37 28.98
C LEU A 725 23.51 -43.55 28.03
N SER A 726 22.90 -43.46 26.86
CA SER A 726 23.03 -44.43 25.77
C SER A 726 23.77 -43.80 24.59
N ARG A 727 24.57 -44.61 23.89
CA ARG A 727 25.18 -44.22 22.62
C ARG A 727 24.28 -44.62 21.46
N VAL A 728 24.17 -43.74 20.48
CA VAL A 728 23.56 -44.07 19.20
C VAL A 728 24.61 -43.87 18.10
N ALA A 729 24.82 -44.90 17.29
CA ALA A 729 25.79 -44.86 16.20
C ALA A 729 25.43 -43.77 15.17
N GLY A 730 26.46 -43.10 14.63
CA GLY A 730 26.32 -41.99 13.67
C GLY A 730 26.19 -40.61 14.33
N LEU A 731 26.34 -39.56 13.52
CA LEU A 731 26.11 -38.15 13.87
C LEU A 731 24.68 -37.72 13.49
N ASP A 732 24.23 -36.55 13.95
CA ASP A 732 22.93 -36.01 13.53
C ASP A 732 22.90 -35.84 12.01
N PRO A 733 21.84 -36.27 11.30
CA PRO A 733 21.65 -35.82 9.93
C PRO A 733 21.61 -34.29 9.94
N GLU A 734 22.14 -33.66 8.90
CA GLU A 734 22.10 -32.22 8.83
C GLU A 734 20.65 -31.75 8.82
N ALA A 735 20.25 -30.90 9.77
CA ALA A 735 18.93 -30.23 9.78
C ALA A 735 18.66 -29.35 8.52
N GLY A 736 19.51 -29.44 7.49
CA GLY A 736 19.68 -28.50 6.38
C GLY A 736 18.78 -28.70 5.16
N ALA A 737 17.52 -29.12 5.30
CA ALA A 737 16.60 -29.19 4.15
C ALA A 737 15.23 -28.52 4.35
N TYR A 738 14.92 -28.00 5.54
CA TYR A 738 13.68 -27.23 5.76
C TYR A 738 13.87 -25.76 5.37
N SER A 739 13.36 -25.39 4.20
CA SER A 739 13.43 -24.01 3.68
C SER A 739 12.30 -23.14 4.22
N TYR A 740 12.50 -21.82 4.19
CA TYR A 740 11.48 -20.80 4.46
C TYR A 740 11.04 -20.05 3.18
N PRO A 741 9.88 -19.35 3.22
CA PRO A 741 9.42 -18.46 2.16
C PRO A 741 10.42 -17.36 1.80
N ASP A 742 10.27 -16.78 0.61
CA ASP A 742 11.11 -15.69 0.11
C ASP A 742 11.08 -14.47 1.06
N VAL A 743 12.22 -14.16 1.68
CA VAL A 743 12.40 -13.03 2.60
C VAL A 743 12.80 -11.73 1.88
N SER A 744 12.95 -11.75 0.55
CA SER A 744 13.30 -10.56 -0.25
C SER A 744 12.13 -9.58 -0.44
N LEU A 745 10.94 -9.92 0.05
CA LEU A 745 9.80 -9.00 0.10
C LEU A 745 10.20 -7.68 0.78
N GLY A 746 9.80 -6.55 0.18
CA GLY A 746 10.12 -5.22 0.68
C GLY A 746 9.10 -4.17 0.25
N VAL A 747 9.41 -2.89 0.52
CA VAL A 747 8.57 -1.75 0.13
C VAL A 747 8.28 -1.73 -1.38
N ALA A 748 9.24 -2.14 -2.21
CA ALA A 748 9.06 -2.24 -3.66
C ALA A 748 7.93 -3.22 -4.04
N SER A 749 7.83 -4.36 -3.34
CA SER A 749 6.76 -5.34 -3.54
C SER A 749 5.38 -4.75 -3.20
N VAL A 750 5.30 -3.89 -2.19
CA VAL A 750 4.05 -3.21 -1.82
C VAL A 750 3.69 -2.11 -2.84
N ARG A 751 4.65 -1.25 -3.21
CA ARG A 751 4.45 -0.18 -4.20
C ARG A 751 3.90 -0.70 -5.52
N ALA A 752 4.46 -1.80 -6.03
CA ALA A 752 4.05 -2.39 -7.30
C ALA A 752 2.58 -2.82 -7.34
N LEU A 753 1.95 -3.05 -6.18
CA LEU A 753 0.58 -3.57 -6.06
C LEU A 753 -0.49 -2.48 -5.90
N ILE A 754 -0.11 -1.23 -5.67
CA ILE A 754 -1.07 -0.15 -5.37
C ILE A 754 -1.86 0.20 -6.65
N PRO A 755 -3.20 0.10 -6.63
CA PRO A 755 -4.04 0.42 -7.78
C PRO A 755 -4.23 1.93 -7.96
N LEU A 756 -4.63 2.34 -9.16
CA LEU A 756 -5.08 3.72 -9.41
C LEU A 756 -6.39 3.99 -8.64
N PRO A 757 -6.58 5.18 -8.03
CA PRO A 757 -7.87 5.57 -7.47
C PRO A 757 -8.98 5.46 -8.53
N ARG A 758 -10.12 4.91 -8.12
CA ARG A 758 -11.28 4.70 -8.98
C ARG A 758 -12.54 5.04 -8.19
N ALA A 759 -13.33 5.95 -8.76
CA ALA A 759 -14.61 6.34 -8.18
C ALA A 759 -15.48 5.12 -7.87
N GLY A 760 -16.20 5.18 -6.76
CA GLY A 760 -17.03 4.09 -6.29
C GLY A 760 -18.23 4.60 -5.51
N ARG A 761 -18.37 4.14 -4.27
CA ARG A 761 -19.39 4.65 -3.36
C ARG A 761 -18.81 4.74 -1.96
N VAL A 762 -18.87 5.93 -1.38
CA VAL A 762 -18.71 6.17 0.04
C VAL A 762 -20.06 6.59 0.63
N SER A 763 -20.31 6.18 1.86
CA SER A 763 -21.48 6.61 2.62
C SER A 763 -21.12 6.88 4.07
N THR A 764 -22.05 7.49 4.80
CA THR A 764 -21.98 7.61 6.26
C THR A 764 -23.17 6.87 6.86
N THR A 765 -22.94 6.03 7.85
CA THR A 765 -24.00 5.32 8.58
C THR A 765 -23.77 5.42 10.09
N LEU A 766 -24.71 4.94 10.91
CA LEU A 766 -24.55 4.87 12.36
C LEU A 766 -23.73 3.62 12.74
N ALA A 767 -22.87 3.75 13.75
CA ALA A 767 -21.97 2.68 14.16
C ALA A 767 -22.70 1.37 14.53
N ASN A 768 -23.87 1.46 15.18
CA ASN A 768 -24.68 0.32 15.61
C ASN A 768 -25.41 -0.41 14.49
N LEU A 769 -25.41 0.13 13.27
CA LEU A 769 -25.99 -0.52 12.09
C LEU A 769 -24.96 -1.34 11.31
N SER A 770 -23.69 -1.30 11.73
CA SER A 770 -22.60 -2.03 11.08
C SER A 770 -22.16 -3.21 11.93
N PRO A 771 -22.30 -4.46 11.45
CA PRO A 771 -21.84 -5.64 12.20
C PRO A 771 -20.32 -5.65 12.43
N PHE A 772 -19.58 -4.88 11.63
CA PHE A 772 -18.13 -4.72 11.79
C PHE A 772 -17.73 -3.92 13.04
N ASN A 773 -18.69 -3.27 13.70
CA ASN A 773 -18.47 -2.46 14.90
C ASN A 773 -19.04 -3.08 16.17
N ASP A 774 -19.75 -4.20 16.11
CA ASP A 774 -20.40 -4.82 17.28
C ASP A 774 -19.41 -5.03 18.43
N LYS A 775 -18.18 -5.46 18.09
CA LYS A 775 -17.11 -5.68 19.07
C LYS A 775 -16.73 -4.42 19.85
N PHE A 776 -16.89 -3.24 19.24
CA PHE A 776 -16.52 -1.95 19.83
C PHE A 776 -17.67 -1.29 20.59
N LEU A 777 -18.86 -1.90 20.58
CA LEU A 777 -20.00 -1.53 21.41
C LEU A 777 -20.00 -2.26 22.76
N GLU A 778 -19.18 -3.30 22.93
CA GLU A 778 -19.03 -4.03 24.18
C GLU A 778 -18.36 -3.17 25.27
N ASP A 779 -18.77 -3.37 26.52
CA ASP A 779 -18.19 -2.70 27.68
C ASP A 779 -16.74 -3.14 27.92
N LEU A 780 -15.86 -2.17 28.05
CA LEU A 780 -14.47 -2.35 28.47
C LEU A 780 -14.39 -2.31 30.01
N ALA A 781 -13.31 -2.84 30.56
CA ALA A 781 -13.07 -2.85 32.01
C ALA A 781 -13.09 -1.46 32.67
N ALA A 782 -12.85 -0.40 31.88
CA ALA A 782 -12.91 0.99 32.33
C ALA A 782 -14.35 1.58 32.36
N GLY A 783 -15.39 0.79 32.06
CA GLY A 783 -16.78 1.24 32.06
C GLY A 783 -17.19 2.09 30.85
N ASN A 784 -16.39 2.06 29.79
CA ASN A 784 -16.65 2.72 28.50
C ASN A 784 -16.62 1.68 27.37
N THR A 785 -16.98 2.08 26.15
CA THR A 785 -16.91 1.24 24.94
C THR A 785 -15.81 1.76 24.01
N GLY A 786 -15.44 0.96 23.01
CA GLY A 786 -14.49 1.37 21.96
C GLY A 786 -14.99 2.56 21.11
N LEU A 787 -16.29 2.87 21.18
CA LEU A 787 -16.94 3.96 20.43
C LEU A 787 -17.25 5.19 21.30
N THR A 788 -17.00 5.16 22.61
CA THR A 788 -17.34 6.26 23.52
C THR A 788 -16.73 7.60 23.08
N PHE A 789 -15.47 7.62 22.63
CA PHE A 789 -14.81 8.85 22.18
C PHE A 789 -15.49 9.45 20.95
N ALA A 790 -15.83 8.62 19.97
CA ALA A 790 -16.55 9.06 18.77
C ALA A 790 -17.98 9.54 19.12
N ALA A 791 -18.66 8.84 20.04
CA ALA A 791 -19.97 9.22 20.53
C ALA A 791 -19.95 10.60 21.22
N THR A 792 -18.97 10.84 22.09
CA THR A 792 -18.77 12.13 22.76
C THR A 792 -18.44 13.24 21.76
N ALA A 793 -17.49 13.02 20.85
CA ALA A 793 -17.07 14.02 19.88
C ALA A 793 -18.18 14.44 18.91
N GLN A 794 -19.08 13.51 18.57
CA GLN A 794 -20.22 13.77 17.69
C GLN A 794 -21.52 14.12 18.46
N ALA A 795 -21.47 14.19 19.79
CA ALA A 795 -22.62 14.45 20.67
C ALA A 795 -23.84 13.53 20.38
N THR A 796 -23.60 12.25 20.12
CA THR A 796 -24.63 11.24 19.84
C THR A 796 -24.25 9.89 20.46
N PRO A 797 -25.20 9.12 21.03
CA PRO A 797 -24.91 7.78 21.58
C PRO A 797 -24.45 6.79 20.50
N TYR A 798 -24.86 7.00 19.25
CA TYR A 798 -24.46 6.18 18.11
C TYR A 798 -23.72 7.09 17.10
N PRO A 799 -22.38 7.11 17.12
CA PRO A 799 -21.60 7.98 16.24
C PRO A 799 -21.74 7.55 14.78
N ARG A 800 -21.61 8.53 13.88
CA ARG A 800 -21.49 8.25 12.44
C ARG A 800 -20.13 7.67 12.15
N ILE A 801 -20.11 6.71 11.23
CA ILE A 801 -18.90 6.10 10.67
C ILE A 801 -18.85 6.37 9.16
N ILE A 802 -17.65 6.42 8.61
CA ILE A 802 -17.42 6.45 7.17
C ILE A 802 -17.41 5.01 6.66
N VAL A 803 -18.10 4.70 5.57
CA VAL A 803 -18.07 3.40 4.91
C VAL A 803 -17.65 3.56 3.47
N VAL A 804 -16.48 3.00 3.11
CA VAL A 804 -16.07 2.83 1.72
C VAL A 804 -16.69 1.53 1.22
N GLU A 805 -17.80 1.63 0.50
CA GLU A 805 -18.61 0.46 0.12
C GLU A 805 -18.02 -0.27 -1.10
N ARG A 806 -17.50 0.48 -2.08
CA ARG A 806 -16.87 -0.03 -3.31
C ARG A 806 -15.97 1.02 -3.93
N GLY A 807 -15.10 0.59 -4.84
CA GLY A 807 -14.14 1.46 -5.52
C GLY A 807 -12.79 1.50 -4.81
N VAL A 808 -11.91 2.38 -5.29
CA VAL A 808 -10.56 2.58 -4.76
C VAL A 808 -10.44 4.04 -4.38
N TYR A 809 -10.48 4.32 -3.08
CA TYR A 809 -10.41 5.69 -2.56
C TYR A 809 -9.08 5.95 -1.88
N THR A 810 -8.61 7.19 -1.95
CA THR A 810 -7.57 7.69 -1.04
C THR A 810 -8.23 8.35 0.17
N LEU A 811 -7.60 8.35 1.34
CA LEU A 811 -8.22 9.01 2.50
C LEU A 811 -8.39 10.53 2.29
N GLY A 812 -7.49 11.18 1.53
CA GLY A 812 -7.66 12.58 1.16
C GLY A 812 -8.83 12.83 0.18
N SER A 813 -9.10 11.92 -0.75
CA SER A 813 -10.27 12.02 -1.65
C SER A 813 -11.59 11.95 -0.88
N LEU A 814 -11.63 11.18 0.22
CA LEU A 814 -12.80 11.15 1.12
C LEU A 814 -13.02 12.50 1.82
N ALA A 815 -11.96 13.25 2.11
CA ALA A 815 -12.08 14.62 2.64
C ALA A 815 -12.86 15.51 1.68
N THR A 816 -12.59 15.40 0.38
CA THR A 816 -13.32 16.13 -0.65
C THR A 816 -14.74 15.61 -0.81
N GLU A 817 -14.96 14.30 -0.84
CA GLU A 817 -16.30 13.73 -1.07
C GLU A 817 -17.26 13.91 0.12
N LEU A 818 -16.73 14.01 1.35
CA LEU A 818 -17.53 14.13 2.58
C LEU A 818 -17.56 15.55 3.16
N ALA A 819 -16.92 16.55 2.55
CA ALA A 819 -16.84 17.92 3.09
C ALA A 819 -18.21 18.61 3.24
N GLY A 820 -19.25 18.20 2.49
CA GLY A 820 -20.61 18.76 2.56
C GLY A 820 -21.51 18.14 3.63
N ASN A 821 -21.03 17.15 4.40
CA ASN A 821 -21.89 16.22 5.15
C ASN A 821 -22.17 16.58 6.64
N GLY A 822 -22.11 17.85 7.02
CA GLY A 822 -22.66 18.36 8.29
C GLY A 822 -21.73 19.31 9.08
N THR A 823 -22.18 19.71 10.28
CA THR A 823 -21.46 20.63 11.19
C THR A 823 -20.16 20.06 11.76
N TYR A 824 -19.94 18.74 11.66
CA TYR A 824 -18.75 18.05 12.17
C TYR A 824 -18.02 17.33 11.01
N PRO A 825 -16.82 17.77 10.60
CA PRO A 825 -16.11 17.19 9.47
C PRO A 825 -15.43 15.87 9.86
N LEU A 826 -15.95 14.76 9.35
CA LEU A 826 -15.47 13.40 9.65
C LEU A 826 -14.05 13.13 9.13
N VAL A 827 -13.62 13.86 8.11
CA VAL A 827 -12.25 13.84 7.57
C VAL A 827 -11.95 15.20 6.96
N THR A 828 -10.71 15.68 7.11
CA THR A 828 -10.26 16.95 6.51
C THR A 828 -8.89 16.80 5.89
N ARG A 829 -8.60 17.60 4.87
CA ARG A 829 -7.28 17.74 4.30
C ARG A 829 -6.84 19.20 4.37
N LYS A 830 -5.66 19.46 4.95
CA LYS A 830 -5.02 20.78 5.00
C LYS A 830 -3.59 20.66 4.48
N GLY A 831 -3.37 21.14 3.25
CA GLY A 831 -2.13 20.88 2.51
C GLY A 831 -1.82 19.38 2.44
N ASP A 832 -0.64 18.99 2.89
CA ASP A 832 -0.13 17.61 2.84
C ASP A 832 -0.53 16.75 4.05
N ILE A 833 -1.46 17.24 4.88
CA ILE A 833 -1.92 16.53 6.08
C ILE A 833 -3.41 16.20 5.94
N VAL A 834 -3.74 14.94 6.12
CA VAL A 834 -5.12 14.45 6.18
C VAL A 834 -5.43 14.02 7.60
N THR A 835 -6.52 14.51 8.18
CA THR A 835 -6.96 14.16 9.54
C THR A 835 -8.28 13.41 9.48
N LEU A 836 -8.31 12.17 9.98
CA LEU A 836 -9.51 11.37 10.19
C LEU A 836 -10.11 11.66 11.57
N ARG A 837 -11.39 12.03 11.61
CA ARG A 837 -12.18 12.37 12.81
C ARG A 837 -13.41 11.49 13.00
N ALA A 838 -13.37 10.27 12.48
CA ALA A 838 -14.43 9.30 12.68
C ALA A 838 -13.88 7.88 12.54
N PRO A 839 -14.57 6.88 13.08
CA PRO A 839 -14.37 5.50 12.64
C PRO A 839 -14.61 5.37 11.14
N LEU A 840 -13.76 4.59 10.48
CA LEU A 840 -13.85 4.31 9.04
C LEU A 840 -13.86 2.80 8.80
N LEU A 841 -14.79 2.32 7.99
CA LEU A 841 -14.88 0.94 7.51
C LEU A 841 -14.57 0.87 6.02
N VAL A 842 -13.60 0.04 5.65
CA VAL A 842 -13.38 -0.38 4.25
C VAL A 842 -14.12 -1.70 4.03
N ALA A 843 -15.24 -1.67 3.30
CA ALA A 843 -16.08 -2.85 3.10
C ALA A 843 -15.43 -3.90 2.18
N LYS A 844 -15.96 -5.13 2.20
CA LYS A 844 -15.51 -6.23 1.33
C LYS A 844 -15.55 -5.80 -0.16
N GLY A 845 -14.43 -5.95 -0.85
CA GLY A 845 -14.27 -5.55 -2.26
C GLY A 845 -13.92 -4.08 -2.50
N ALA A 846 -13.96 -3.22 -1.47
CA ALA A 846 -13.47 -1.85 -1.56
C ALA A 846 -11.97 -1.76 -1.22
N SER A 847 -11.32 -0.67 -1.65
CA SER A 847 -9.94 -0.37 -1.28
C SER A 847 -9.78 1.05 -0.74
N LEU A 848 -8.93 1.20 0.28
CA LEU A 848 -8.48 2.48 0.80
C LEU A 848 -6.96 2.61 0.63
N ILE A 849 -6.50 3.77 0.18
CA ILE A 849 -5.08 4.11 -0.02
C ILE A 849 -4.71 5.28 0.89
N LEU A 850 -3.66 5.08 1.70
CA LEU A 850 -2.93 6.13 2.42
C LEU A 850 -1.54 6.18 1.80
N SER A 851 -1.23 7.21 1.02
CA SER A 851 0.01 7.25 0.22
C SER A 851 0.75 8.57 0.38
N GLY A 852 2.09 8.48 0.41
CA GLY A 852 2.99 9.62 0.30
C GLY A 852 2.82 10.42 -0.99
N GLN A 853 2.23 9.80 -2.02
CA GLN A 853 1.88 10.48 -3.28
C GLN A 853 0.64 11.37 -3.17
N GLU A 854 -0.08 11.32 -2.05
CA GLU A 854 -1.21 12.22 -1.73
C GLU A 854 -0.88 13.11 -0.53
N ALA A 855 -0.38 12.54 0.56
CA ALA A 855 -0.16 13.25 1.81
C ALA A 855 1.09 12.75 2.53
N SER A 856 1.85 13.68 3.12
CA SER A 856 3.00 13.35 3.95
C SER A 856 2.60 12.70 5.27
N ALA A 857 1.41 13.01 5.78
CA ALA A 857 0.93 12.46 7.04
C ALA A 857 -0.60 12.30 7.09
N TYR A 858 -1.03 11.19 7.67
CA TYR A 858 -2.39 10.86 8.04
C TYR A 858 -2.50 10.85 9.56
N ARG A 859 -3.24 11.82 10.10
CA ARG A 859 -3.51 11.98 11.52
C ARG A 859 -4.82 11.30 11.87
N MET A 860 -4.78 10.41 12.84
CA MET A 860 -5.97 9.78 13.41
C MET A 860 -6.33 10.54 14.69
N SER A 861 -7.42 11.31 14.66
CA SER A 861 -7.85 12.11 15.81
C SER A 861 -8.22 11.23 16.99
N VAL A 862 -7.64 11.58 18.13
CA VAL A 862 -7.84 10.88 19.38
C VAL A 862 -9.15 11.32 20.04
N GLU A 863 -9.38 12.64 20.10
CA GLU A 863 -10.60 13.23 20.66
C GLU A 863 -11.83 12.76 19.89
N ALA A 864 -11.70 12.57 18.57
CA ALA A 864 -12.79 12.09 17.71
C ALA A 864 -13.01 10.57 17.74
N GLY A 865 -12.23 9.80 18.51
CA GLY A 865 -12.35 8.35 18.57
C GLY A 865 -12.11 7.65 17.23
N SER A 866 -11.17 8.14 16.42
CA SER A 866 -10.94 7.58 15.08
C SER A 866 -10.23 6.23 15.12
N PHE A 867 -10.60 5.35 14.18
CA PHE A 867 -9.91 4.09 13.89
C PHE A 867 -10.27 3.64 12.46
N ILE A 868 -9.48 2.72 11.90
CA ILE A 868 -9.75 2.14 10.58
C ILE A 868 -10.03 0.65 10.74
N ALA A 869 -11.23 0.22 10.38
CA ALA A 869 -11.63 -1.17 10.26
C ALA A 869 -11.63 -1.58 8.77
N VAL A 870 -11.06 -2.74 8.45
CA VAL A 870 -10.86 -3.21 7.08
C VAL A 870 -11.50 -4.57 6.91
N ALA A 871 -12.42 -4.71 5.97
CA ALA A 871 -12.96 -5.97 5.44
C ALA A 871 -12.69 -6.12 3.93
N GLY A 872 -12.16 -5.07 3.29
CA GLY A 872 -11.65 -5.04 1.92
C GLY A 872 -10.13 -4.99 1.87
N THR A 873 -9.56 -4.04 1.14
CA THR A 873 -8.09 -3.87 1.05
C THR A 873 -7.64 -2.51 1.58
N LEU A 874 -6.58 -2.50 2.39
CA LEU A 874 -5.91 -1.27 2.82
C LEU A 874 -4.50 -1.23 2.25
N TYR A 875 -4.14 -0.12 1.60
CA TYR A 875 -2.78 0.20 1.21
C TYR A 875 -2.27 1.36 2.07
N VAL A 876 -1.09 1.20 2.68
CA VAL A 876 -0.37 2.29 3.34
C VAL A 876 1.04 2.32 2.77
N ASN A 877 1.45 3.42 2.15
CA ASN A 877 2.74 3.47 1.49
C ASN A 877 3.43 4.83 1.56
N ASP A 878 4.72 4.82 1.91
CA ASP A 878 5.61 5.98 1.90
C ASP A 878 5.04 7.22 2.61
N THR A 879 4.35 7.04 3.72
CA THR A 879 3.71 8.13 4.47
C THR A 879 3.84 7.93 5.98
N THR A 880 3.34 8.88 6.77
CA THR A 880 3.22 8.75 8.22
C THR A 880 1.77 8.55 8.62
N VAL A 881 1.48 7.54 9.44
CA VAL A 881 0.16 7.34 10.08
C VAL A 881 0.34 7.43 11.59
N THR A 882 -0.30 8.41 12.24
CA THR A 882 -0.08 8.69 13.65
C THR A 882 -1.39 8.87 14.40
N SER A 883 -1.45 8.45 15.67
CA SER A 883 -2.43 9.03 16.57
C SER A 883 -2.16 10.52 16.73
N TRP A 884 -3.20 11.32 16.94
CA TRP A 884 -3.07 12.76 17.02
C TRP A 884 -4.02 13.36 18.03
N GLU A 885 -3.46 13.97 19.07
CA GLU A 885 -4.17 14.84 20.01
C GLU A 885 -4.34 16.20 19.34
N GLU A 886 -5.55 16.51 18.86
CA GLU A 886 -5.81 17.76 18.14
C GLU A 886 -5.62 18.98 19.03
N GLU A 887 -6.05 18.88 20.30
CA GLU A 887 -5.94 19.96 21.29
C GLU A 887 -4.49 20.33 21.60
N HIS A 888 -3.59 19.34 21.63
CA HIS A 888 -2.18 19.51 21.99
C HIS A 888 -1.24 19.54 20.79
N ALA A 889 -1.78 19.33 19.58
CA ALA A 889 -1.03 19.25 18.31
C ALA A 889 0.18 18.29 18.35
N ARG A 890 0.00 17.07 18.89
CA ARG A 890 1.07 16.06 19.00
C ARG A 890 0.54 14.62 18.94
N PRO A 891 1.41 13.62 18.68
CA PRO A 891 1.06 12.21 18.87
C PRO A 891 0.74 11.85 20.33
N ARG A 892 -0.15 10.88 20.56
CA ARG A 892 -0.48 10.39 21.91
C ARG A 892 0.44 9.26 22.32
N TYR A 893 1.60 9.60 22.89
CA TYR A 893 2.52 8.61 23.44
C TYR A 893 1.99 7.89 24.69
N SER A 894 2.38 6.64 24.88
CA SER A 894 2.02 5.78 26.00
C SER A 894 3.24 5.08 26.62
N ASP A 895 3.03 4.61 27.84
CA ASP A 895 3.98 3.87 28.68
C ASP A 895 3.20 2.85 29.53
N LYS A 896 3.88 2.08 30.38
CA LYS A 896 3.25 1.04 31.23
C LYS A 896 2.04 1.53 32.02
N SER A 897 2.02 2.78 32.46
CA SER A 897 0.96 3.36 33.30
C SER A 897 -0.23 3.88 32.50
N LYS A 898 -0.03 4.20 31.21
CA LYS A 898 -1.03 4.84 30.34
C LYS A 898 -1.65 3.89 29.30
N ARG A 899 -1.36 2.59 29.40
CA ARG A 899 -1.79 1.57 28.44
C ARG A 899 -3.30 1.53 28.19
N GLN A 900 -4.12 1.89 29.18
CA GLN A 900 -5.58 1.88 29.09
C GLN A 900 -6.17 3.12 28.39
N ASN A 901 -5.36 4.16 28.17
CA ASN A 901 -5.83 5.38 27.54
C ASN A 901 -6.08 5.13 26.05
N PHE A 902 -7.26 5.52 25.56
CA PHE A 902 -7.61 5.35 24.15
C PHE A 902 -6.58 6.01 23.24
N ARG A 903 -6.19 5.22 22.23
CA ARG A 903 -5.42 5.65 21.07
C ARG A 903 -6.03 5.02 19.83
N PRO A 904 -6.12 5.76 18.71
CA PRO A 904 -6.49 5.22 17.41
C PRO A 904 -5.73 3.96 17.03
N TYR A 905 -6.35 3.11 16.22
CA TYR A 905 -5.81 1.81 15.82
C TYR A 905 -6.31 1.42 14.42
N ILE A 906 -5.68 0.39 13.86
CA ILE A 906 -6.04 -0.21 12.58
C ILE A 906 -6.33 -1.69 12.80
N ILE A 907 -7.47 -2.15 12.30
CA ILE A 907 -7.88 -3.55 12.38
C ILE A 907 -8.34 -4.10 11.03
N GLY A 908 -7.70 -5.18 10.60
CA GLY A 908 -8.19 -6.04 9.53
C GLY A 908 -9.06 -7.16 10.08
N TRP A 909 -10.29 -7.24 9.59
CA TRP A 909 -11.26 -8.30 9.87
C TRP A 909 -11.16 -9.46 8.86
N SER A 910 -12.02 -10.48 8.99
CA SER A 910 -12.14 -11.51 7.94
C SER A 910 -12.39 -10.89 6.56
N ASN A 911 -11.80 -11.49 5.53
CA ASN A 911 -11.73 -11.01 4.14
C ASN A 911 -10.78 -9.83 3.89
N SER A 912 -10.12 -9.31 4.93
CA SER A 912 -9.22 -8.18 4.75
C SER A 912 -7.89 -8.58 4.13
N LYS A 913 -7.36 -7.66 3.32
CA LYS A 913 -5.98 -7.67 2.86
C LYS A 913 -5.32 -6.34 3.22
N MET A 914 -4.21 -6.34 3.96
CA MET A 914 -3.51 -5.11 4.31
C MET A 914 -2.09 -5.13 3.74
N MET A 915 -1.74 -4.10 2.97
CA MET A 915 -0.47 -3.96 2.28
C MET A 915 0.20 -2.65 2.74
N ILE A 916 1.20 -2.76 3.61
CA ILE A 916 1.79 -1.64 4.35
C ILE A 916 3.29 -1.62 4.07
N GLY A 917 3.81 -0.57 3.45
CA GLY A 917 5.20 -0.51 2.99
C GLY A 917 5.88 0.85 3.14
N GLY A 918 7.12 0.89 3.65
CA GLY A 918 7.94 2.11 3.62
C GLY A 918 7.40 3.29 4.47
N SER A 919 6.55 3.01 5.45
CA SER A 919 5.79 4.02 6.19
C SER A 919 6.21 4.11 7.65
N THR A 920 6.03 5.29 8.25
CA THR A 920 6.11 5.46 9.71
C THR A 920 4.72 5.30 10.29
N LEU A 921 4.55 4.37 11.21
CA LEU A 921 3.34 4.24 12.02
C LEU A 921 3.70 4.57 13.46
N ASP A 922 3.00 5.54 14.04
CA ASP A 922 3.36 6.11 15.35
C ASP A 922 2.18 6.12 16.33
N SER A 923 2.45 5.62 17.53
CA SER A 923 1.63 5.82 18.73
C SER A 923 0.19 5.31 18.59
N LEU A 924 -0.02 4.19 17.91
CA LEU A 924 -1.34 3.56 17.75
C LEU A 924 -1.59 2.47 18.80
N GLY A 925 -2.87 2.26 19.08
CA GLY A 925 -3.39 1.14 19.87
C GLY A 925 -3.30 1.30 21.38
N TYR A 926 -4.16 0.61 22.11
CA TYR A 926 -4.22 0.65 23.57
C TYR A 926 -4.68 -0.70 24.11
N ALA A 927 -4.63 -0.89 25.43
CA ALA A 927 -4.90 -2.16 26.11
C ALA A 927 -6.41 -2.50 26.14
N ALA A 928 -7.02 -2.63 24.98
CA ALA A 928 -8.40 -3.09 24.79
C ALA A 928 -8.48 -4.17 23.71
N PRO A 929 -9.40 -5.14 23.84
CA PRO A 929 -9.52 -6.24 22.89
C PRO A 929 -9.63 -5.76 21.45
N LYS A 930 -8.77 -6.31 20.58
CA LYS A 930 -8.71 -6.01 19.12
C LYS A 930 -8.18 -4.61 18.76
N SER A 931 -7.94 -3.74 19.74
CA SER A 931 -7.50 -2.35 19.55
C SER A 931 -6.02 -2.11 19.88
N PHE A 932 -5.18 -3.15 19.80
CA PHE A 932 -3.80 -3.11 20.30
C PHE A 932 -2.81 -2.30 19.46
N GLY A 933 -3.18 -1.91 18.24
CA GLY A 933 -2.29 -1.18 17.33
C GLY A 933 -2.61 -1.50 15.89
N LEU A 934 -1.78 -2.34 15.27
CA LEU A 934 -2.06 -2.97 13.99
C LEU A 934 -2.50 -4.42 14.22
N SER A 935 -3.79 -4.69 14.02
CA SER A 935 -4.41 -5.99 14.33
C SER A 935 -4.90 -6.69 13.06
N PHE A 936 -4.61 -7.99 12.91
CA PHE A 936 -5.22 -8.87 11.91
C PHE A 936 -6.06 -9.93 12.64
N SER A 937 -7.39 -9.81 12.60
CA SER A 937 -8.28 -10.69 13.37
C SER A 937 -9.35 -11.32 12.50
N ALA A 938 -9.51 -12.64 12.56
CA ALA A 938 -10.76 -13.25 12.15
C ALA A 938 -11.93 -12.63 12.94
N GLY A 939 -13.09 -12.52 12.30
CA GLY A 939 -14.27 -11.88 12.87
C GLY A 939 -14.73 -10.64 12.09
N PRO A 940 -15.57 -9.79 12.72
CA PRO A 940 -16.14 -10.00 14.06
C PRO A 940 -17.14 -11.15 14.07
N LYS A 941 -17.51 -11.62 15.27
CA LYS A 941 -18.33 -12.82 15.50
C LYS A 941 -19.61 -12.86 14.65
N THR A 942 -20.31 -11.72 14.54
CA THR A 942 -21.55 -11.57 13.77
C THR A 942 -21.34 -11.75 12.26
N VAL A 943 -20.15 -11.43 11.75
CA VAL A 943 -19.79 -11.60 10.33
C VAL A 943 -19.36 -13.04 10.03
N VAL A 944 -18.61 -13.68 10.92
CA VAL A 944 -18.08 -15.05 10.70
C VAL A 944 -19.07 -16.17 11.01
N GLN A 945 -20.24 -15.88 11.59
CA GLN A 945 -21.29 -16.89 11.79
C GLN A 945 -21.83 -17.46 10.46
N ASN A 946 -21.71 -16.75 9.34
CA ASN A 946 -21.94 -17.27 7.98
C ASN A 946 -20.61 -17.71 7.33
N LYS A 947 -20.10 -18.88 7.74
CA LYS A 947 -18.72 -19.34 7.44
C LYS A 947 -18.38 -19.61 5.97
N ALA A 948 -19.35 -19.87 5.09
CA ALA A 948 -19.08 -20.42 3.76
C ALA A 948 -18.18 -19.54 2.85
N ASP A 949 -18.18 -18.22 3.05
CA ASP A 949 -17.53 -17.25 2.14
C ASP A 949 -16.44 -16.38 2.79
N ASN A 950 -16.00 -16.70 4.01
CA ASN A 950 -15.05 -15.88 4.75
C ASN A 950 -13.63 -16.42 4.68
N THR A 951 -12.69 -15.54 4.36
CA THR A 951 -11.24 -15.84 4.38
C THR A 951 -10.59 -15.21 5.61
N ALA A 952 -9.54 -15.85 6.13
CA ALA A 952 -8.72 -15.29 7.19
C ALA A 952 -8.07 -13.97 6.74
N PRO A 953 -7.87 -12.98 7.64
CA PRO A 953 -7.14 -11.77 7.30
C PRO A 953 -5.69 -12.11 6.92
N THR A 954 -5.18 -11.43 5.89
CA THR A 954 -3.82 -11.65 5.35
C THR A 954 -3.17 -10.34 4.90
N GLY A 955 -1.86 -10.33 4.60
CA GLY A 955 -1.20 -9.10 4.16
C GLY A 955 0.32 -9.12 4.09
N ILE A 956 0.88 -8.02 3.61
CA ILE A 956 2.33 -7.74 3.59
C ILE A 956 2.55 -6.46 4.39
N VAL A 957 3.45 -6.53 5.37
CA VAL A 957 3.91 -5.40 6.18
C VAL A 957 5.43 -5.36 6.06
N ALA A 958 5.95 -4.45 5.24
CA ALA A 958 7.36 -4.44 4.87
C ALA A 958 8.07 -3.10 4.99
N ASP A 959 9.28 -3.10 5.53
CA ASP A 959 10.16 -1.92 5.65
C ASP A 959 9.47 -0.69 6.29
N ASN A 960 8.68 -0.92 7.35
CA ASN A 960 8.02 0.15 8.09
C ASN A 960 8.73 0.45 9.42
N TYR A 961 8.49 1.64 9.96
CA TYR A 961 8.87 2.01 11.30
C TYR A 961 7.65 2.03 12.22
N PHE A 962 7.63 1.21 13.26
CA PHE A 962 6.60 1.13 14.29
C PHE A 962 7.12 1.70 15.60
N HIS A 963 6.53 2.80 16.04
CA HIS A 963 6.95 3.51 17.24
C HIS A 963 5.85 3.61 18.29
N ASN A 964 6.18 3.21 19.52
CA ASN A 964 5.32 3.42 20.69
C ASN A 964 3.91 2.83 20.60
N PHE A 965 3.76 1.72 19.89
CA PHE A 965 2.49 0.98 19.83
C PHE A 965 2.20 0.33 21.18
N GLU A 966 0.93 0.05 21.45
CA GLU A 966 0.64 -0.89 22.54
C GLU A 966 1.25 -2.25 22.18
N TYR A 967 0.77 -2.87 21.09
CA TYR A 967 1.42 -3.99 20.39
C TYR A 967 1.75 -3.53 18.98
N GLY A 968 3.02 -3.59 18.55
CA GLY A 968 3.40 -3.18 17.19
C GLY A 968 2.67 -3.99 16.11
N PHE A 969 2.49 -5.28 16.35
CA PHE A 969 1.68 -6.18 15.54
C PHE A 969 0.90 -7.16 16.43
N TYR A 970 -0.36 -7.41 16.09
CA TYR A 970 -1.18 -8.46 16.70
C TYR A 970 -1.93 -9.25 15.64
N SER A 971 -2.11 -10.56 15.88
CA SER A 971 -3.01 -11.37 15.06
C SER A 971 -3.89 -12.33 15.86
N TYR A 972 -5.01 -12.74 15.26
CA TYR A 972 -5.93 -13.76 15.75
C TYR A 972 -6.49 -14.51 14.55
N GLU A 973 -6.26 -15.81 14.45
CA GLU A 973 -6.69 -16.66 13.33
C GLU A 973 -6.38 -16.02 11.96
N ALA A 974 -5.20 -15.40 11.87
CA ALA A 974 -4.69 -14.80 10.64
C ALA A 974 -3.82 -15.80 9.88
N GLU A 975 -3.79 -15.66 8.56
CA GLU A 975 -3.04 -16.57 7.71
C GLU A 975 -2.10 -15.79 6.79
N GLU A 976 -0.88 -16.31 6.63
CA GLU A 976 0.02 -15.91 5.53
C GLU A 976 0.39 -14.42 5.55
N VAL A 977 0.40 -13.83 6.74
CA VAL A 977 0.90 -12.47 6.94
C VAL A 977 2.42 -12.49 6.88
N SER A 978 2.98 -11.60 6.05
CA SER A 978 4.42 -11.40 5.93
C SER A 978 4.83 -10.10 6.61
N LEU A 979 5.60 -10.19 7.70
CA LEU A 979 6.22 -9.10 8.45
C LEU A 979 7.71 -9.10 8.13
N VAL A 980 8.13 -8.21 7.22
CA VAL A 980 9.45 -8.31 6.59
C VAL A 980 10.21 -6.99 6.66
N GLY A 981 11.37 -6.93 7.33
CA GLY A 981 12.20 -5.73 7.30
C GLY A 981 11.74 -4.55 8.15
N ASN A 982 10.76 -4.73 9.04
CA ASN A 982 10.23 -3.64 9.85
C ASN A 982 11.10 -3.35 11.06
N GLU A 983 11.12 -2.09 11.49
CA GLU A 983 11.71 -1.65 12.75
C GLU A 983 10.61 -1.41 13.78
N TYR A 984 10.73 -2.03 14.96
CA TYR A 984 9.83 -1.88 16.09
C TYR A 984 10.58 -1.30 17.29
N ARG A 985 10.22 -0.08 17.69
CA ARG A 985 10.94 0.68 18.70
C ARG A 985 10.01 1.21 19.79
N ASP A 986 10.47 1.10 21.05
CA ASP A 986 9.83 1.76 22.19
C ASP A 986 8.33 1.38 22.37
N ASN A 987 7.94 0.21 21.83
CA ASN A 987 6.59 -0.34 21.97
C ASN A 987 6.31 -0.71 23.42
N VAL A 988 5.04 -0.60 23.83
CA VAL A 988 4.69 -0.57 25.24
C VAL A 988 4.69 -1.97 25.84
N LEU A 989 3.87 -2.89 25.32
CA LEU A 989 3.84 -4.27 25.81
C LEU A 989 4.70 -5.21 24.97
N TYR A 990 4.43 -5.28 23.66
CA TYR A 990 5.09 -6.17 22.71
C TYR A 990 5.44 -5.41 21.43
N ALA A 991 6.54 -5.78 20.78
CA ALA A 991 6.79 -5.33 19.42
C ALA A 991 5.98 -6.16 18.41
N VAL A 992 6.13 -7.49 18.41
CA VAL A 992 5.40 -8.40 17.50
C VAL A 992 4.76 -9.53 18.33
N ASP A 993 3.43 -9.64 18.30
CA ASP A 993 2.64 -10.61 19.08
C ASP A 993 1.54 -11.27 18.22
N PRO A 994 1.88 -12.12 17.24
CA PRO A 994 0.91 -12.97 16.59
C PRO A 994 0.33 -13.95 17.60
N HIS A 995 -0.99 -14.12 17.57
CA HIS A 995 -1.70 -14.86 18.59
C HIS A 995 -2.75 -15.80 17.99
N ASP A 996 -3.20 -16.76 18.81
CA ASP A 996 -4.48 -17.45 18.67
C ASP A 996 -4.69 -18.13 17.31
N ARG A 997 -4.08 -19.30 17.11
CA ARG A 997 -4.30 -20.17 15.93
C ARG A 997 -3.95 -19.52 14.59
N SER A 998 -3.19 -18.43 14.60
CA SER A 998 -2.63 -17.86 13.38
C SER A 998 -1.58 -18.83 12.81
N HIS A 999 -1.44 -18.93 11.50
CA HIS A 999 -0.49 -19.90 10.95
C HIS A 999 0.09 -19.52 9.59
N ARG A 1000 1.25 -20.11 9.28
CA ARG A 1000 2.06 -19.80 8.08
C ARG A 1000 2.47 -18.33 8.01
N LEU A 1001 2.84 -17.75 9.15
CA LEU A 1001 3.33 -16.38 9.21
C LEU A 1001 4.81 -16.33 8.81
N LEU A 1002 5.20 -15.31 8.05
CA LEU A 1002 6.61 -15.01 7.77
C LEU A 1002 7.02 -13.78 8.59
N ILE A 1003 7.88 -13.97 9.59
CA ILE A 1003 8.42 -12.91 10.44
C ILE A 1003 9.92 -12.86 10.15
N ALA A 1004 10.31 -12.02 9.20
CA ALA A 1004 11.66 -12.05 8.66
C ALA A 1004 12.37 -10.69 8.71
N LEU A 1005 13.65 -10.69 9.06
CA LEU A 1005 14.55 -9.55 8.91
C LEU A 1005 14.07 -8.27 9.61
N ASN A 1006 13.22 -8.41 10.62
CA ASN A 1006 12.74 -7.29 11.43
C ASN A 1006 13.75 -6.96 12.54
N THR A 1007 13.75 -5.71 12.98
CA THR A 1007 14.54 -5.25 14.13
C THR A 1007 13.61 -4.79 15.23
N ALA A 1008 13.63 -5.45 16.39
CA ALA A 1008 12.75 -5.15 17.53
C ALA A 1008 13.55 -4.81 18.78
N TYR A 1009 13.38 -3.59 19.31
CA TYR A 1009 14.19 -3.14 20.44
C TYR A 1009 13.50 -2.14 21.36
N ASP A 1010 14.04 -2.09 22.59
CA ASP A 1010 13.58 -1.22 23.68
C ASP A 1010 12.08 -1.37 23.98
N THR A 1011 11.53 -2.58 23.80
CA THR A 1011 10.15 -2.88 24.22
C THR A 1011 10.04 -2.70 25.73
N LYS A 1012 9.12 -1.84 26.15
CA LYS A 1012 9.11 -1.24 27.49
C LYS A 1012 8.72 -2.23 28.58
N ALA A 1013 7.86 -3.22 28.31
CA ALA A 1013 7.31 -4.09 29.34
C ALA A 1013 7.60 -5.58 29.18
N LYS A 1014 7.56 -6.14 27.97
CA LYS A 1014 7.79 -7.57 27.74
C LYS A 1014 8.68 -7.79 26.51
N HIS A 1015 8.33 -8.76 25.67
CA HIS A 1015 9.21 -9.38 24.68
C HIS A 1015 9.30 -8.55 23.40
N GLY A 1016 10.41 -8.70 22.67
CA GLY A 1016 10.52 -8.18 21.32
C GLY A 1016 9.55 -8.91 20.39
N ILE A 1017 9.84 -10.18 20.09
CA ILE A 1017 9.01 -11.00 19.20
C ILE A 1017 8.49 -12.21 19.99
N ILE A 1018 7.17 -12.36 20.09
CA ILE A 1018 6.50 -13.49 20.72
C ILE A 1018 5.49 -14.07 19.74
N VAL A 1019 5.37 -15.39 19.65
CA VAL A 1019 4.22 -16.07 19.04
C VAL A 1019 3.53 -16.90 20.11
N SER A 1020 2.21 -16.80 20.22
CA SER A 1020 1.48 -17.31 21.39
C SER A 1020 0.13 -17.94 21.05
N ARG A 1021 -0.16 -19.08 21.68
CA ARG A 1021 -1.40 -19.86 21.51
C ARG A 1021 -1.59 -20.39 20.10
N GLU A 1022 -1.05 -21.58 19.86
CA GLU A 1022 -1.23 -22.35 18.62
C GLU A 1022 -0.84 -21.57 17.36
N VAL A 1023 0.17 -20.70 17.47
CA VAL A 1023 0.75 -20.07 16.29
C VAL A 1023 1.66 -21.08 15.62
N ASN A 1024 1.19 -21.61 14.48
CA ASN A 1024 1.75 -22.83 13.93
C ASN A 1024 2.36 -22.61 12.54
N GLU A 1025 3.26 -23.51 12.16
CA GLU A 1025 3.82 -23.59 10.81
C GLU A 1025 4.45 -22.27 10.33
N SER A 1026 5.00 -21.48 11.24
CA SER A 1026 5.48 -20.12 10.95
C SER A 1026 7.00 -20.05 10.92
N TRP A 1027 7.52 -19.04 10.23
CA TRP A 1027 8.95 -18.83 10.01
C TRP A 1027 9.39 -17.54 10.68
N ILE A 1028 10.38 -17.64 11.55
CA ILE A 1028 11.00 -16.52 12.28
C ILE A 1028 12.46 -16.47 11.83
N VAL A 1029 12.76 -15.62 10.85
CA VAL A 1029 14.00 -15.71 10.05
C VAL A 1029 14.82 -14.42 10.05
N GLY A 1030 16.09 -14.48 10.45
CA GLY A 1030 17.01 -13.33 10.25
C GLY A 1030 16.68 -12.07 11.04
N ASN A 1031 15.81 -12.13 12.06
CA ASN A 1031 15.43 -10.95 12.84
C ASN A 1031 16.53 -10.56 13.85
N VAL A 1032 16.58 -9.29 14.22
CA VAL A 1032 17.47 -8.75 15.26
C VAL A 1032 16.62 -8.23 16.43
N SER A 1033 16.73 -8.82 17.61
CA SER A 1033 15.91 -8.46 18.78
C SER A 1033 16.75 -8.13 20.02
N HIS A 1034 16.77 -6.87 20.46
CA HIS A 1034 17.69 -6.44 21.53
C HIS A 1034 17.15 -5.40 22.50
N GLY A 1035 17.72 -5.32 23.71
CA GLY A 1035 17.37 -4.25 24.67
C GLY A 1035 15.92 -4.31 25.19
N ASN A 1036 15.20 -5.41 24.96
CA ASN A 1036 13.82 -5.53 25.42
C ASN A 1036 13.77 -5.87 26.92
N THR A 1037 12.70 -5.41 27.60
CA THR A 1037 12.48 -5.73 29.03
C THR A 1037 12.19 -7.22 29.25
N GLY A 1038 11.61 -7.89 28.26
CA GLY A 1038 11.39 -9.34 28.24
C GLY A 1038 12.51 -10.07 27.51
N SER A 1039 12.15 -11.19 26.92
CA SER A 1039 13.04 -12.00 26.07
C SER A 1039 13.12 -11.43 24.64
N GLY A 1040 14.20 -11.73 23.93
CA GLY A 1040 14.33 -11.37 22.51
C GLY A 1040 13.26 -12.05 21.66
N PHE A 1041 13.14 -13.37 21.84
CA PHE A 1041 12.18 -14.24 21.17
C PHE A 1041 11.43 -15.14 22.15
N MET A 1042 10.15 -15.42 21.88
CA MET A 1042 9.33 -16.33 22.69
C MET A 1042 8.34 -17.12 21.83
N ILE A 1043 8.29 -18.43 22.04
CA ILE A 1043 7.30 -19.35 21.47
C ILE A 1043 6.47 -19.90 22.64
N ASP A 1044 5.20 -19.49 22.73
CA ASP A 1044 4.34 -19.72 23.89
C ASP A 1044 3.06 -20.50 23.55
N ARG A 1045 2.55 -21.24 24.55
CA ARG A 1045 1.24 -21.92 24.57
C ARG A 1045 0.95 -22.76 23.32
N ASN A 1046 1.57 -23.93 23.22
CA ASN A 1046 1.29 -24.93 22.20
C ASN A 1046 1.45 -24.41 20.76
N SER A 1047 2.38 -23.48 20.55
CA SER A 1047 2.75 -23.00 19.21
C SER A 1047 3.78 -23.97 18.62
N VAL A 1048 3.42 -24.70 17.58
CA VAL A 1048 4.17 -25.86 17.06
C VAL A 1048 4.55 -25.71 15.59
N ASP A 1049 5.49 -26.52 15.12
CA ASP A 1049 6.00 -26.52 13.74
C ASP A 1049 6.59 -25.17 13.30
N ASN A 1050 7.15 -24.39 14.24
CA ASN A 1050 7.80 -23.12 13.93
C ASN A 1050 9.31 -23.27 13.69
N TYR A 1051 9.79 -22.56 12.66
CA TYR A 1051 11.21 -22.54 12.29
C TYR A 1051 11.86 -21.20 12.64
N VAL A 1052 12.73 -21.22 13.66
CA VAL A 1052 13.49 -20.08 14.15
C VAL A 1052 14.91 -20.15 13.60
N TYR A 1053 15.18 -19.40 12.52
CA TYR A 1053 16.40 -19.52 11.72
C TYR A 1053 17.21 -18.22 11.63
N GLY A 1054 18.52 -18.28 11.89
CA GLY A 1054 19.43 -17.17 11.56
C GLY A 1054 19.17 -15.86 12.32
N ASN A 1055 18.47 -15.90 13.45
CA ASN A 1055 18.12 -14.70 14.21
C ASN A 1055 19.24 -14.28 15.17
N VAL A 1056 19.23 -13.01 15.55
CA VAL A 1056 20.14 -12.41 16.51
C VAL A 1056 19.36 -11.85 17.71
N ALA A 1057 19.82 -12.12 18.93
CA ALA A 1057 19.29 -11.49 20.14
C ALA A 1057 20.38 -11.15 21.16
N PHE A 1058 20.36 -9.92 21.67
CA PHE A 1058 21.32 -9.49 22.68
C PHE A 1058 20.80 -8.41 23.62
N ASN A 1059 21.45 -8.23 24.77
CA ASN A 1059 21.09 -7.21 25.76
C ASN A 1059 19.63 -7.23 26.23
N ASN A 1060 18.88 -8.32 26.02
CA ASN A 1060 17.53 -8.42 26.55
C ASN A 1060 17.60 -8.66 28.06
N GLU A 1061 16.69 -8.05 28.82
CA GLU A 1061 16.65 -8.17 30.29
C GLU A 1061 16.23 -9.58 30.76
N GLN A 1062 15.71 -10.40 29.84
CA GLN A 1062 15.52 -11.83 30.06
C GLN A 1062 16.40 -12.69 29.14
N ASP A 1063 15.80 -13.65 28.45
CA ASP A 1063 16.48 -14.69 27.68
C ASP A 1063 16.61 -14.29 26.19
N GLY A 1064 17.50 -14.96 25.46
CA GLY A 1064 17.59 -14.80 24.01
C GLY A 1064 16.35 -15.35 23.30
N LEU A 1065 16.05 -16.63 23.54
CA LEU A 1065 14.88 -17.36 23.03
C LEU A 1065 14.26 -18.23 24.14
N THR A 1066 12.93 -18.31 24.17
CA THR A 1066 12.20 -19.19 25.09
C THR A 1066 11.16 -20.03 24.37
N PHE A 1067 11.07 -21.31 24.72
CA PHE A 1067 9.99 -22.24 24.33
C PHE A 1067 9.21 -22.61 25.58
N PHE A 1068 8.03 -22.04 25.76
CA PHE A 1068 7.15 -22.30 26.91
C PHE A 1068 5.93 -23.07 26.46
N GLU A 1069 5.80 -24.29 26.98
CA GLU A 1069 4.71 -25.22 26.65
C GLU A 1069 4.46 -25.36 25.14
N SER A 1070 5.52 -25.31 24.32
CA SER A 1070 5.45 -25.20 22.85
C SER A 1070 6.42 -26.17 22.19
N SER A 1071 5.89 -27.34 21.85
CA SER A 1071 6.63 -28.51 21.37
C SER A 1071 6.81 -28.52 19.84
N CYS A 1072 7.64 -29.42 19.32
CA CYS A 1072 7.90 -29.57 17.89
C CYS A 1072 8.35 -28.27 17.20
N ASN A 1073 9.45 -27.69 17.67
CA ASN A 1073 10.00 -26.46 17.08
C ASN A 1073 11.51 -26.59 16.83
N LEU A 1074 12.02 -25.78 15.91
CA LEU A 1074 13.43 -25.77 15.51
C LEU A 1074 14.06 -24.39 15.76
N ALA A 1075 15.13 -24.35 16.55
CA ALA A 1075 16.04 -23.22 16.69
C ALA A 1075 17.37 -23.54 16.01
N VAL A 1076 17.58 -22.93 14.83
CA VAL A 1076 18.69 -23.28 13.94
C VAL A 1076 19.52 -22.06 13.55
N SER A 1077 20.84 -22.16 13.69
CA SER A 1077 21.79 -21.14 13.24
C SER A 1077 21.56 -19.74 13.81
N ASN A 1078 20.99 -19.62 15.01
CA ASN A 1078 20.77 -18.33 15.66
C ASN A 1078 22.00 -17.90 16.45
N ARG A 1079 22.14 -16.59 16.71
CA ARG A 1079 23.19 -16.02 17.56
C ARG A 1079 22.62 -15.22 18.72
N PHE A 1080 22.73 -15.75 19.93
CA PHE A 1080 22.21 -15.13 21.15
C PHE A 1080 23.31 -14.84 22.15
N PHE A 1081 23.50 -13.57 22.50
CA PHE A 1081 24.63 -13.17 23.33
C PHE A 1081 24.34 -11.99 24.26
N ASP A 1082 25.10 -11.86 25.36
CA ASP A 1082 24.96 -10.77 26.34
C ASP A 1082 23.53 -10.57 26.92
N ASN A 1083 22.64 -11.57 26.83
CA ASN A 1083 21.32 -11.50 27.46
C ASN A 1083 21.44 -11.68 28.98
N LYS A 1084 20.54 -11.05 29.74
CA LYS A 1084 20.63 -11.03 31.21
C LYS A 1084 20.18 -12.31 31.89
N ARG A 1085 19.59 -13.25 31.14
CA ARG A 1085 19.32 -14.63 31.57
C ARG A 1085 20.00 -15.63 30.63
N ALA A 1086 19.28 -16.63 30.13
CA ALA A 1086 19.86 -17.70 29.31
C ALA A 1086 19.87 -17.35 27.81
N GLY A 1087 20.68 -18.07 27.04
CA GLY A 1087 20.63 -18.00 25.58
C GLY A 1087 19.31 -18.57 25.05
N ILE A 1088 19.03 -19.85 25.37
CA ILE A 1088 17.80 -20.56 25.01
C ILE A 1088 17.22 -21.25 26.27
N LYS A 1089 15.95 -20.99 26.60
CA LYS A 1089 15.19 -21.75 27.60
C LYS A 1089 14.13 -22.62 26.96
N ILE A 1090 13.99 -23.83 27.49
CA ILE A 1090 12.99 -24.82 27.07
C ILE A 1090 12.24 -25.26 28.32
N ARG A 1091 10.96 -24.87 28.45
CA ARG A 1091 10.11 -25.21 29.57
C ARG A 1091 8.91 -26.02 29.13
N ASN A 1092 8.69 -27.18 29.75
CA ASN A 1092 7.51 -28.02 29.50
C ASN A 1092 7.23 -28.25 28.00
N SER A 1093 8.28 -28.33 27.20
CA SER A 1093 8.21 -28.45 25.73
C SER A 1093 9.05 -29.63 25.28
N TRP A 1094 8.51 -30.46 24.38
CA TRP A 1094 9.17 -31.66 23.88
C TRP A 1094 9.37 -31.58 22.37
N ASP A 1095 10.21 -32.49 21.86
CA ASP A 1095 10.58 -32.56 20.45
C ASP A 1095 11.20 -31.23 19.94
N ILE A 1096 12.05 -30.60 20.75
CA ILE A 1096 12.75 -29.35 20.39
C ILE A 1096 14.11 -29.64 19.74
N GLY A 1097 14.39 -29.00 18.61
CA GLY A 1097 15.70 -29.05 17.96
C GLY A 1097 16.48 -27.75 18.16
N VAL A 1098 17.72 -27.85 18.65
CA VAL A 1098 18.63 -26.71 18.89
C VAL A 1098 19.93 -26.98 18.15
N HIS A 1099 20.05 -26.50 16.91
CA HIS A 1099 21.12 -26.90 16.00
C HIS A 1099 21.94 -25.72 15.47
N GLY A 1100 23.27 -25.77 15.54
CA GLY A 1100 24.12 -24.78 14.86
C GLY A 1100 24.12 -23.38 15.48
N ASN A 1101 23.58 -23.19 16.70
CA ASN A 1101 23.44 -21.87 17.30
C ASN A 1101 24.75 -21.39 17.94
N ILE A 1102 24.97 -20.08 17.94
CA ILE A 1102 26.09 -19.41 18.60
C ILE A 1102 25.55 -18.71 19.87
N LEU A 1103 25.87 -19.26 21.03
CA LEU A 1103 25.35 -18.81 22.33
C LEU A 1103 26.52 -18.33 23.20
N GLU A 1104 26.63 -17.02 23.38
CA GLU A 1104 27.86 -16.42 23.93
C GLU A 1104 27.56 -15.42 25.06
N LYS A 1105 28.27 -15.51 26.19
CA LYS A 1105 28.25 -14.47 27.24
C LYS A 1105 26.86 -14.14 27.80
N ASN A 1106 25.90 -15.07 27.71
CA ASN A 1106 24.63 -14.92 28.41
C ASN A 1106 24.87 -15.10 29.91
N LYS A 1107 24.18 -14.33 30.74
CA LYS A 1107 24.46 -14.28 32.19
C LYS A 1107 24.18 -15.60 32.90
N GLU A 1108 23.18 -16.35 32.44
CA GLU A 1108 22.85 -17.69 32.94
C GLU A 1108 23.36 -18.76 31.95
N SER A 1109 22.63 -19.86 31.77
CA SER A 1109 23.05 -20.97 30.91
C SER A 1109 22.93 -20.62 29.42
N ALA A 1110 23.75 -21.24 28.57
CA ALA A 1110 23.59 -21.14 27.13
C ALA A 1110 22.29 -21.83 26.70
N ILE A 1111 22.09 -23.08 27.12
CA ILE A 1111 20.85 -23.84 26.93
C ILE A 1111 20.33 -24.31 28.29
N HIS A 1112 19.07 -24.05 28.61
CA HIS A 1112 18.43 -24.50 29.84
C HIS A 1112 17.11 -25.24 29.57
N GLY A 1113 17.10 -26.55 29.77
CA GLY A 1113 15.90 -27.39 29.65
C GLY A 1113 15.32 -27.76 31.01
N TYR A 1114 14.05 -27.45 31.27
CA TYR A 1114 13.44 -27.74 32.56
C TYR A 1114 11.94 -27.97 32.51
N ILE A 1115 11.41 -28.65 33.52
CA ILE A 1115 9.96 -28.74 33.75
C ILE A 1115 9.55 -27.84 34.92
N SER A 1116 8.30 -27.39 34.91
CA SER A 1116 7.75 -26.55 35.97
C SER A 1116 6.26 -26.85 36.21
N ASN A 1117 5.85 -26.83 37.47
CA ASN A 1117 4.44 -26.91 37.84
C ASN A 1117 3.78 -25.53 37.72
N LEU A 1118 3.09 -25.28 36.61
CA LEU A 1118 2.44 -24.01 36.35
C LEU A 1118 1.25 -23.75 37.27
N LYS A 1119 0.63 -24.79 37.86
CA LYS A 1119 -0.56 -24.65 38.71
C LYS A 1119 -0.26 -23.99 40.05
N VAL A 1120 1.00 -24.02 40.49
CA VAL A 1120 1.46 -23.42 41.75
C VAL A 1120 2.39 -22.22 41.54
N SER A 1121 2.64 -21.84 40.28
CA SER A 1121 3.50 -20.71 39.92
C SER A 1121 2.69 -19.40 39.97
N ALA A 1122 3.17 -18.42 40.74
CA ALA A 1122 2.51 -17.10 40.85
C ALA A 1122 2.38 -16.38 39.50
N ALA A 1123 3.36 -16.55 38.60
CA ALA A 1123 3.33 -15.98 37.25
C ALA A 1123 2.21 -16.56 36.36
N ASN A 1124 1.63 -17.70 36.75
CA ASN A 1124 0.58 -18.41 36.01
C ASN A 1124 -0.75 -18.46 36.78
N ALA A 1125 -0.91 -17.65 37.84
CA ALA A 1125 -2.13 -17.63 38.65
C ALA A 1125 -3.41 -17.32 37.84
N LEU A 1126 -3.27 -16.58 36.73
CA LEU A 1126 -4.37 -16.22 35.82
C LEU A 1126 -4.42 -17.08 34.55
N ARG A 1127 -3.67 -18.19 34.48
CA ARG A 1127 -3.70 -19.08 33.32
C ARG A 1127 -4.99 -19.89 33.33
N ASP A 1128 -5.67 -19.87 32.20
CA ASP A 1128 -6.77 -20.79 31.93
C ASP A 1128 -6.19 -22.13 31.45
N PHE A 1129 -6.27 -23.16 32.28
CA PHE A 1129 -5.71 -24.48 31.97
C PHE A 1129 -6.61 -25.33 31.08
N GLU A 1130 -7.87 -24.94 30.88
CA GLU A 1130 -8.74 -25.57 29.89
C GLU A 1130 -8.40 -25.04 28.49
N LEU A 1131 -8.21 -23.73 28.37
CA LEU A 1131 -7.82 -23.10 27.11
C LEU A 1131 -6.34 -23.34 26.75
N ASP A 1132 -5.44 -23.23 27.74
CA ASP A 1132 -3.99 -23.35 27.57
C ASP A 1132 -3.43 -24.50 28.42
N PRO A 1133 -3.75 -25.77 28.09
CA PRO A 1133 -3.24 -26.92 28.83
C PRO A 1133 -1.71 -27.02 28.70
N TYR A 1134 -1.10 -27.83 29.57
CA TYR A 1134 0.32 -28.14 29.48
C TYR A 1134 0.62 -29.53 30.00
N LEU A 1135 1.74 -30.09 29.54
CA LEU A 1135 2.33 -31.30 30.08
C LEU A 1135 3.73 -30.99 30.62
N PRO A 1136 4.08 -31.38 31.86
CA PRO A 1136 5.40 -31.13 32.43
C PRO A 1136 6.43 -32.13 31.89
N ILE A 1137 6.66 -32.10 30.57
CA ILE A 1137 7.62 -32.91 29.84
C ILE A 1137 8.60 -31.96 29.19
N THR A 1138 9.89 -32.26 29.23
CA THR A 1138 10.87 -31.54 28.42
C THR A 1138 11.81 -32.49 27.73
N THR A 1139 11.88 -32.38 26.40
CA THR A 1139 12.86 -33.09 25.57
C THR A 1139 13.44 -32.18 24.50
N PHE A 1140 14.73 -32.34 24.24
CA PHE A 1140 15.40 -31.58 23.20
C PHE A 1140 16.62 -32.32 22.62
N SER A 1141 16.96 -32.02 21.37
CA SER A 1141 18.23 -32.37 20.75
C SER A 1141 19.07 -31.12 20.57
N ALA A 1142 20.29 -31.10 21.12
CA ALA A 1142 21.22 -30.00 20.94
C ALA A 1142 22.45 -30.48 20.18
N SER A 1143 22.67 -29.95 18.99
CA SER A 1143 23.82 -30.32 18.17
C SER A 1143 24.55 -29.16 17.53
N ARG A 1144 25.88 -29.26 17.34
CA ARG A 1144 26.64 -28.29 16.54
C ARG A 1144 26.53 -26.85 17.05
N ASN A 1145 26.16 -26.65 18.32
CA ASN A 1145 26.09 -25.32 18.91
C ASN A 1145 27.47 -24.90 19.40
N ARG A 1146 27.78 -23.62 19.25
CA ARG A 1146 28.96 -22.98 19.86
C ARG A 1146 28.52 -22.30 21.15
N LEU A 1147 29.06 -22.74 22.27
CA LEU A 1147 28.73 -22.29 23.62
C LEU A 1147 29.98 -21.65 24.24
N ALA A 1148 29.96 -20.33 24.47
CA ALA A 1148 31.16 -19.62 24.94
C ALA A 1148 30.86 -18.58 26.03
N GLY A 1149 31.64 -18.59 27.12
CA GLY A 1149 31.59 -17.56 28.15
C GLY A 1149 30.25 -17.37 28.88
N ASN A 1150 29.31 -18.31 28.80
CA ASN A 1150 28.02 -18.21 29.49
C ASN A 1150 28.16 -18.51 31.00
N GLY A 1151 27.13 -18.24 31.79
CA GLY A 1151 27.04 -18.67 33.19
C GLY A 1151 27.13 -20.20 33.36
N ASP A 1152 26.50 -20.97 32.47
CA ASP A 1152 26.70 -22.43 32.30
C ASP A 1152 26.59 -22.79 30.81
N GLY A 1153 27.14 -23.92 30.38
CA GLY A 1153 26.96 -24.44 29.03
C GLY A 1153 25.55 -24.95 28.82
N ILE A 1154 25.29 -26.19 29.21
CA ILE A 1154 23.96 -26.81 29.15
C ILE A 1154 23.49 -27.16 30.56
N LYS A 1155 22.32 -26.66 30.96
CA LYS A 1155 21.70 -26.94 32.25
C LYS A 1155 20.38 -27.68 32.06
N VAL A 1156 20.16 -28.71 32.87
CA VAL A 1156 18.88 -29.46 32.84
C VAL A 1156 18.31 -29.70 34.22
N ASN A 1157 16.99 -29.48 34.39
CA ASN A 1157 16.28 -29.68 35.66
C ASN A 1157 14.93 -30.38 35.42
N GLY A 1158 14.84 -31.66 35.78
CA GLY A 1158 13.66 -32.50 35.54
C GLY A 1158 13.37 -32.75 34.06
N ALA A 1159 14.33 -32.53 33.16
CA ALA A 1159 14.17 -32.87 31.74
C ALA A 1159 14.02 -34.39 31.59
N SER A 1160 13.06 -34.81 30.76
CA SER A 1160 12.71 -36.22 30.61
C SER A 1160 13.73 -37.01 29.79
N ALA A 1161 14.25 -36.37 28.74
CA ALA A 1161 15.33 -36.89 27.93
C ALA A 1161 15.94 -35.77 27.07
N PHE A 1162 17.20 -35.92 26.68
CA PHE A 1162 17.84 -35.00 25.74
C PHE A 1162 18.98 -35.70 24.99
N SER A 1163 19.32 -35.20 23.80
CA SER A 1163 20.43 -35.70 22.99
C SER A 1163 21.44 -34.61 22.75
N LEU A 1164 22.73 -34.96 22.83
CA LEU A 1164 23.84 -34.05 22.61
C LEU A 1164 24.78 -34.63 21.55
N SER A 1165 25.20 -33.79 20.59
CA SER A 1165 26.22 -34.16 19.61
C SER A 1165 26.96 -32.93 19.07
N ASN A 1166 28.28 -33.02 18.85
CA ASN A 1166 29.10 -31.99 18.23
C ASN A 1166 28.94 -30.56 18.79
N ASN A 1167 28.62 -30.38 20.08
CA ASN A 1167 28.54 -29.03 20.65
C ASN A 1167 29.95 -28.55 21.02
N ASP A 1168 30.32 -27.36 20.58
CA ASP A 1168 31.63 -26.76 20.84
C ASP A 1168 31.58 -25.87 22.08
N TYR A 1169 32.43 -26.15 23.06
CA TYR A 1169 32.51 -25.44 24.32
C TYR A 1169 33.80 -24.61 24.37
N LEU A 1170 33.71 -23.31 24.07
CA LEU A 1170 34.87 -22.43 23.89
C LEU A 1170 34.99 -21.43 25.04
N GLY A 1171 36.03 -21.53 25.87
CA GLY A 1171 36.26 -20.56 26.95
C GLY A 1171 35.05 -20.36 27.88
N GLN A 1172 34.31 -21.44 28.14
CA GLN A 1172 33.07 -21.45 28.93
C GLN A 1172 33.39 -21.15 30.41
N MET A 1173 32.70 -20.17 31.01
CA MET A 1173 33.04 -19.65 32.34
C MET A 1173 32.53 -20.54 33.48
N GLY A 1174 31.26 -20.94 33.45
CA GLY A 1174 30.74 -21.94 34.38
C GLY A 1174 30.85 -23.37 33.86
N ARG A 1175 30.01 -24.27 34.39
CA ARG A 1175 30.08 -25.69 34.07
C ARG A 1175 29.71 -25.95 32.61
N LEU A 1176 30.27 -26.99 31.99
CA LEU A 1176 29.89 -27.35 30.62
C LEU A 1176 28.52 -28.02 30.60
N VAL A 1177 28.26 -28.85 31.61
CA VAL A 1177 26.95 -29.47 31.86
C VAL A 1177 26.60 -29.34 33.36
N ASP A 1178 25.42 -28.81 33.68
CA ASP A 1178 24.94 -28.61 35.05
C ASP A 1178 23.51 -29.15 35.28
N GLY A 1179 23.06 -29.11 36.54
CA GLY A 1179 21.77 -29.64 36.98
C GLY A 1179 21.79 -31.16 37.13
N ASP A 1180 20.73 -31.84 36.71
CA ASP A 1180 20.59 -33.29 36.89
C ASP A 1180 21.63 -34.09 36.07
N ALA A 1181 22.13 -33.51 34.98
CA ALA A 1181 23.10 -34.13 34.09
C ALA A 1181 24.56 -33.92 34.51
N ARG A 1182 24.83 -33.22 35.62
CA ARG A 1182 26.18 -32.87 36.07
C ARG A 1182 27.11 -34.09 36.19
N ALA A 1183 26.59 -35.24 36.64
CA ALA A 1183 27.38 -36.47 36.78
C ALA A 1183 27.85 -37.06 35.44
N PHE A 1184 27.31 -36.60 34.31
CA PHE A 1184 27.58 -37.13 32.97
C PHE A 1184 28.54 -36.26 32.16
N GLU A 1185 28.98 -35.09 32.69
CA GLU A 1185 29.79 -34.09 31.98
C GLU A 1185 30.99 -34.71 31.26
N GLY A 1186 31.86 -35.46 31.97
CA GLY A 1186 33.04 -36.10 31.37
C GLY A 1186 32.72 -37.14 30.28
N HIS A 1187 31.58 -37.84 30.39
CA HIS A 1187 31.14 -38.83 29.40
C HIS A 1187 30.59 -38.16 28.15
N ILE A 1188 29.80 -37.10 28.32
CA ILE A 1188 29.26 -36.29 27.22
C ILE A 1188 30.42 -35.74 26.39
N LEU A 1189 31.43 -35.14 27.04
CA LEU A 1189 32.60 -34.59 26.35
C LEU A 1189 33.40 -35.65 25.61
N ARG A 1190 33.59 -36.84 26.20
CA ARG A 1190 34.29 -37.95 25.55
C ARG A 1190 33.63 -38.37 24.24
N PHE A 1191 32.29 -38.35 24.17
CA PHE A 1191 31.55 -38.81 23.00
C PHE A 1191 31.19 -37.71 22.00
N ASN A 1192 31.19 -36.44 22.44
CA ASN A 1192 30.68 -35.28 21.71
C ASN A 1192 31.05 -35.23 20.20
N GLN A 1193 32.27 -35.62 19.80
CA GLN A 1193 32.73 -35.58 18.39
C GLN A 1193 32.61 -36.91 17.62
N HIS A 1194 32.29 -38.01 18.30
CA HIS A 1194 32.40 -39.36 17.74
C HIS A 1194 31.07 -40.12 17.74
N ASN A 1195 30.21 -39.85 18.72
CA ASN A 1195 28.93 -40.53 18.88
C ASN A 1195 27.90 -39.54 19.41
N ARG A 1196 26.64 -39.78 19.04
CA ARG A 1196 25.51 -39.13 19.70
C ARG A 1196 25.29 -39.77 21.05
N VAL A 1197 25.02 -38.94 22.06
CA VAL A 1197 24.61 -39.41 23.39
C VAL A 1197 23.16 -39.05 23.62
N VAL A 1198 22.34 -40.05 23.94
CA VAL A 1198 20.95 -39.88 24.35
C VAL A 1198 20.87 -40.13 25.84
N ILE A 1199 20.44 -39.13 26.60
CA ILE A 1199 20.30 -39.19 28.05
C ILE A 1199 18.82 -39.21 28.37
N THR A 1200 18.39 -40.20 29.14
CA THR A 1200 16.97 -40.43 29.49
C THR A 1200 16.84 -40.65 30.98
N ALA A 1201 15.68 -40.33 31.55
CA ALA A 1201 15.39 -40.64 32.95
C ALA A 1201 15.42 -42.16 33.20
N THR A 1202 16.11 -42.59 34.27
CA THR A 1202 16.26 -44.01 34.62
C THR A 1202 14.96 -44.60 35.17
N ALA A 1203 14.32 -43.87 36.09
CA ALA A 1203 13.14 -44.36 36.82
C ALA A 1203 11.86 -44.34 35.98
N CYS A 1204 11.70 -43.36 35.08
CA CYS A 1204 10.50 -43.22 34.26
C CYS A 1204 10.75 -42.36 33.03
N VAL A 1205 10.46 -42.91 31.85
CA VAL A 1205 10.43 -42.16 30.58
C VAL A 1205 8.96 -41.94 30.21
N PRO A 1206 8.50 -40.68 30.06
CA PRO A 1206 7.08 -40.40 29.85
C PRO A 1206 6.62 -40.90 28.48
N LYS A 1207 5.32 -41.22 28.38
CA LYS A 1207 4.68 -41.58 27.11
C LYS A 1207 4.59 -40.36 26.19
N ARG A 1208 4.81 -40.57 24.89
CA ARG A 1208 4.50 -39.55 23.88
C ARG A 1208 3.00 -39.20 23.90
N PRO A 1209 2.62 -37.91 23.96
CA PRO A 1209 1.21 -37.52 23.93
C PRO A 1209 0.49 -38.08 22.69
N VAL A 1210 -0.73 -38.60 22.88
CA VAL A 1210 -1.59 -39.10 21.80
C VAL A 1210 -2.13 -37.88 21.04
N ASP A 1211 -2.23 -37.96 19.70
CA ASP A 1211 -2.70 -36.89 18.81
C ASP A 1211 -1.77 -35.67 18.62
N HIS A 1212 -0.49 -35.77 19.01
CA HIS A 1212 0.51 -34.75 18.69
C HIS A 1212 1.18 -35.05 17.34
N GLU A 1213 0.82 -34.28 16.31
CA GLU A 1213 1.54 -34.26 15.03
C GLU A 1213 2.77 -33.35 15.14
N CYS A 1214 3.91 -33.83 14.65
CA CYS A 1214 5.14 -33.06 14.62
C CYS A 1214 5.80 -33.20 13.25
N LYS A 1215 5.60 -32.19 12.39
CA LYS A 1215 6.08 -32.25 11.01
C LYS A 1215 7.60 -32.31 10.96
N PHE A 1216 8.29 -31.66 11.90
CA PHE A 1216 9.74 -31.74 11.94
C PHE A 1216 10.26 -33.12 12.33
N LEU A 1217 9.55 -33.85 13.19
CA LEU A 1217 9.90 -35.21 13.56
C LEU A 1217 9.63 -36.17 12.40
N ASP A 1218 8.44 -36.09 11.82
CA ASP A 1218 7.99 -36.97 10.73
C ASP A 1218 8.88 -36.85 9.50
N ASN A 1219 9.47 -35.68 9.29
CA ASN A 1219 10.37 -35.40 8.18
C ASN A 1219 11.86 -35.51 8.56
N GLY A 1220 12.18 -35.96 9.78
CA GLY A 1220 13.55 -36.29 10.20
C GLY A 1220 14.42 -35.12 10.64
N TYR A 1221 13.91 -33.89 10.69
CA TYR A 1221 14.67 -32.68 11.06
C TYR A 1221 15.08 -32.61 12.52
N LEU A 1222 14.43 -33.41 13.38
CA LEU A 1222 14.72 -33.53 14.81
C LEU A 1222 15.60 -34.75 15.15
N GLY A 1223 16.12 -35.44 14.14
CA GLY A 1223 16.82 -36.71 14.31
C GLY A 1223 15.85 -37.82 14.70
N ALA A 1224 14.88 -38.14 13.83
CA ALA A 1224 13.73 -39.02 14.09
C ALA A 1224 14.02 -40.32 14.87
N THR A 1225 15.16 -40.96 14.61
CA THR A 1225 15.60 -42.19 15.32
C THR A 1225 15.99 -41.98 16.79
N GLN A 1226 16.26 -40.74 17.21
CA GLN A 1226 16.66 -40.38 18.57
C GLN A 1226 15.47 -39.91 19.41
N GLN A 1227 14.61 -39.07 18.85
CA GLN A 1227 13.43 -38.59 19.57
C GLN A 1227 12.39 -39.70 19.79
N SER A 1228 12.38 -40.74 18.96
CA SER A 1228 11.66 -41.99 19.23
C SER A 1228 12.20 -42.74 20.46
N LEU A 1229 13.44 -42.47 20.91
CA LEU A 1229 14.04 -43.04 22.12
C LEU A 1229 13.87 -42.14 23.35
N MET A 1230 13.50 -40.87 23.17
CA MET A 1230 13.35 -39.88 24.25
C MET A 1230 12.00 -39.97 24.96
N LEU A 1231 10.98 -40.49 24.29
CA LEU A 1231 9.63 -40.69 24.81
C LEU A 1231 9.21 -42.14 24.57
N SER A 1232 8.47 -42.71 25.51
CA SER A 1232 8.00 -44.10 25.41
C SER A 1232 6.87 -44.21 24.39
N THR A 1233 6.95 -45.22 23.53
CA THR A 1233 5.87 -45.66 22.63
C THR A 1233 4.98 -46.75 23.25
N GLN A 1234 5.35 -47.26 24.43
CA GLN A 1234 4.62 -48.29 25.17
C GLN A 1234 3.77 -47.67 26.30
N SER A 1235 3.03 -48.50 27.04
CA SER A 1235 2.27 -48.06 28.21
C SER A 1235 3.21 -47.50 29.29
N ALA A 1236 3.19 -46.18 29.48
CA ALA A 1236 4.01 -45.44 30.44
C ALA A 1236 3.22 -44.26 31.02
N PRO A 1237 3.62 -43.69 32.18
CA PRO A 1237 3.00 -42.49 32.74
C PRO A 1237 3.07 -41.29 31.78
N ALA A 1238 2.10 -40.38 31.87
CA ALA A 1238 2.03 -39.22 30.98
C ALA A 1238 3.21 -38.25 31.16
N ALA A 1239 3.62 -37.94 32.40
CA ALA A 1239 4.70 -36.96 32.65
C ALA A 1239 5.74 -37.38 33.72
N CYS A 1240 5.59 -38.55 34.33
CA CYS A 1240 6.48 -39.07 35.38
C CYS A 1240 6.63 -38.20 36.65
N THR A 1241 5.78 -37.18 36.86
CA THR A 1241 5.88 -36.24 38.00
C THR A 1241 5.52 -36.87 39.36
N ASP A 1242 4.74 -37.96 39.35
CA ASP A 1242 4.32 -38.66 40.58
C ASP A 1242 5.14 -39.93 40.84
N VAL A 1243 6.21 -40.17 40.05
CA VAL A 1243 7.06 -41.37 40.19
C VAL A 1243 8.21 -41.09 41.16
N PRO A 1244 8.28 -41.77 42.33
CA PRO A 1244 9.35 -41.57 43.30
C PRO A 1244 10.73 -41.86 42.69
N GLY A 1245 11.71 -41.00 42.98
CA GLY A 1245 13.08 -41.13 42.48
C GLY A 1245 13.30 -40.68 41.04
N SER A 1246 12.24 -40.32 40.30
CA SER A 1246 12.37 -39.68 38.98
C SER A 1246 12.91 -38.24 39.10
N VAL A 1247 13.68 -37.81 38.11
CA VAL A 1247 14.16 -36.42 38.02
C VAL A 1247 12.99 -35.44 37.86
N GLN A 1248 11.94 -35.86 37.16
CA GLN A 1248 10.72 -35.09 36.96
C GLN A 1248 9.99 -34.87 38.28
N GLY A 1249 9.73 -35.94 39.04
CA GLY A 1249 9.03 -35.83 40.32
C GLY A 1249 9.80 -35.02 41.35
N LYS A 1250 11.13 -35.11 41.36
CA LYS A 1250 11.98 -34.27 42.23
C LYS A 1250 11.84 -32.79 41.90
N THR A 1251 11.94 -32.42 40.62
CA THR A 1251 11.86 -31.02 40.18
C THR A 1251 10.44 -30.47 40.30
N PHE A 1252 9.43 -31.23 39.87
CA PHE A 1252 8.03 -30.80 39.85
C PHE A 1252 7.44 -30.58 41.25
N ASN A 1253 7.88 -31.37 42.23
CA ASN A 1253 7.40 -31.29 43.62
C ASN A 1253 8.35 -30.54 44.56
N ALA A 1254 9.45 -29.98 44.06
CA ALA A 1254 10.35 -29.17 44.87
C ALA A 1254 9.59 -27.97 45.47
N LYS A 1255 9.73 -27.73 46.78
CA LYS A 1255 9.09 -26.59 47.47
C LYS A 1255 9.63 -25.27 46.93
N GLY A 1256 8.82 -24.58 46.13
CA GLY A 1256 9.02 -23.18 45.76
C GLY A 1256 10.16 -22.98 44.77
N ASP A 1257 9.80 -22.55 43.56
CA ASP A 1257 10.73 -21.95 42.61
C ASP A 1257 11.33 -20.69 43.25
N ASN A 1258 12.64 -20.72 43.56
CA ASN A 1258 13.41 -19.54 43.99
C ASN A 1258 14.15 -18.89 42.80
N SER A 1259 13.67 -19.08 41.55
CA SER A 1259 14.26 -18.49 40.34
C SER A 1259 13.60 -17.20 39.84
#